data_AF-A0AA43CFV4-F1
#
_entry.id   AF-A0AA43CFV4-F1
#
_cell.length_a   1.000
_cell.length_b   1.000
_cell.length_c   1.000
_cell.angle_alpha   90.00
_cell.angle_beta   90.00
_cell.angle_gamma   90.00
#
_symmetry.space_group_name_H-M   'P 1'
#
loop_
_entity.id
_entity.type
_entity.pdbx_description
1 polymer ?
#
loop_
_entity_poly.entity_id
_entity_poly.type
_entity_poly.pdbx_seq_one_letter_code
_entity_poly.pdbx_strand_id
1 'polypeptide(L)'
;MRQPNRLLLLAVGLTFLAPVLAQIPSTDIFLMDVVAQDGDVGVDQVRRLTDRVGYDNQPKFLPDGRSIVYSSWRDTGTDIYRMDLATGETTVVTGTAEGEYSPTPIPGQNAISYVRDYGDLKQQLWSVNLDDGSFKLLLPDVNPVGYHAWNGSDELLLFVLGEPMTLQVARTGPGAGRHLADSPGRGLSRIPGRDRMSYVDKSAEPWWLTEIDIASGDRRPLVETPTDREDYAWAPDGSVWIADDSRLYRWHEGESAWTEVADLDSHGVRGITRVAFSPDGDRLVVVGARTPEDLAAAYSEPAGRIIGAALTDTEGWKNLDHLATVIGHRLSGSEQLADAITWAATQMESRGLSVRLQPVMVPHWVRGEESARVVTPRPRALPMLGLGMSVGTPEGGITAPVVVVESFEELEAMNPEEIEGKIVVYAVEWIGYGGTVAYRTHGASRAAALGAAAVLVRSATSRSLVTPHTGALRYDGEQPRIPAAAITVEDAEWFKRMKALGQTMTVELKMAARTLPDTESHNVIVEIPGAERPEEVVVMGGHYDSWDVGEGVHDDGAACVAAWQALQIIEDLGLRPRRTLRVVLWTNEENGLRGAKAYREALSDAQLANHVAAIEMDGGNESPVGFGLGLHGVDHKAETPDPEYERALATMEQVVGLLAAIDADRMSRGGGGADISPLTKEGVPGMGLRTVGEHYFDWHHTHADTLDKLDPQNFRKAIALLAVTGYVLADMPERLVDRR
;
A
#
# COMPACT_ATOMS: atom_id res chain seq x y z
N MET A 1 -64.08 -10.15 35.91
CA MET A 1 -63.29 -10.80 34.84
C MET A 1 -62.62 -9.73 34.00
N ARG A 2 -61.43 -9.29 34.42
CA ARG A 2 -60.47 -8.44 33.71
C ARG A 2 -59.16 -8.55 34.47
N GLN A 3 -58.07 -8.98 33.83
CA GLN A 3 -56.68 -8.58 34.08
C GLN A 3 -55.79 -9.05 32.91
N PRO A 4 -54.65 -8.37 32.67
CA PRO A 4 -54.07 -8.20 31.33
C PRO A 4 -52.89 -9.13 31.03
N ASN A 5 -52.68 -9.35 29.73
CA ASN A 5 -51.53 -10.03 29.14
C ASN A 5 -50.23 -9.23 29.33
N ARG A 6 -49.21 -9.88 29.89
CA ARG A 6 -47.79 -9.60 29.62
C ARG A 6 -47.18 -10.87 29.05
N LEU A 7 -46.98 -10.91 27.73
CA LEU A 7 -46.06 -11.86 27.09
C LEU A 7 -44.82 -11.05 26.70
N LEU A 8 -43.72 -11.28 27.42
CA LEU A 8 -42.38 -10.92 27.00
C LEU A 8 -41.91 -12.07 26.11
N LEU A 9 -41.86 -11.87 24.80
CA LEU A 9 -41.20 -12.80 23.88
C LEU A 9 -39.68 -12.60 24.04
N LEU A 10 -39.03 -13.58 24.68
CA LEU A 10 -37.59 -13.80 24.56
C LEU A 10 -37.34 -14.26 23.12
N ALA A 11 -36.77 -13.38 22.30
CA ALA A 11 -36.21 -13.77 21.02
C ALA A 11 -34.93 -14.59 21.29
N VAL A 12 -35.05 -15.92 21.21
CA VAL A 12 -33.92 -16.82 21.06
C VAL A 12 -33.31 -16.54 19.69
N GLY A 13 -32.29 -15.69 19.66
CA GLY A 13 -31.49 -15.44 18.47
C GLY A 13 -30.60 -16.64 18.21
N LEU A 14 -31.04 -17.52 17.31
CA LEU A 14 -30.14 -18.33 16.51
C LEU A 14 -29.15 -17.38 15.81
N THR A 15 -27.92 -17.32 16.29
CA THR A 15 -26.81 -16.77 15.52
C THR A 15 -26.09 -17.97 14.90
N PHE A 16 -26.27 -18.13 13.59
CA PHE A 16 -25.37 -18.92 12.77
C PHE A 16 -23.96 -18.35 12.96
N LEU A 17 -23.01 -19.18 13.43
CA LEU A 17 -21.59 -18.92 13.22
C LEU A 17 -21.33 -18.96 11.70
N ALA A 18 -21.45 -17.81 11.06
CA ALA A 18 -20.64 -17.55 9.88
C ALA A 18 -19.18 -17.56 10.32
N PRO A 19 -18.23 -18.08 9.53
CA PRO A 19 -16.83 -17.85 9.79
C PRO A 19 -16.59 -16.36 9.53
N VAL A 20 -16.73 -15.54 10.58
CA VAL A 20 -15.98 -14.30 10.63
C VAL A 20 -14.54 -14.76 10.55
N LEU A 21 -13.86 -14.43 9.44
CA LEU A 21 -12.41 -14.39 9.36
C LEU A 21 -11.96 -13.39 10.44
N ALA A 22 -11.93 -13.83 11.70
CA ALA A 22 -11.26 -13.11 12.75
C ALA A 22 -9.79 -13.13 12.33
N GLN A 23 -9.30 -11.98 11.90
CA GLN A 23 -7.92 -11.78 11.51
C GLN A 23 -7.03 -12.31 12.64
N ILE A 24 -6.17 -13.27 12.33
CA ILE A 24 -5.23 -13.80 13.33
C ILE A 24 -4.41 -12.61 13.83
N PRO A 25 -4.37 -12.34 15.16
CA PRO A 25 -3.75 -11.13 15.67
C PRO A 25 -2.24 -11.14 15.39
N SER A 26 -1.72 -9.99 14.97
CA SER A 26 -0.27 -9.81 14.82
C SER A 26 0.37 -9.77 16.20
N THR A 27 1.26 -10.72 16.49
CA THR A 27 1.84 -10.92 17.82
C THR A 27 3.32 -11.22 17.73
N ASP A 28 4.07 -10.69 18.69
CA ASP A 28 5.51 -10.92 18.81
C ASP A 28 5.83 -11.60 20.15
N ILE A 29 6.88 -12.42 20.13
CA ILE A 29 7.46 -13.08 21.31
C ILE A 29 8.55 -12.18 21.88
N PHE A 30 8.52 -11.95 23.19
CA PHE A 30 9.54 -11.19 23.92
C PHE A 30 10.18 -12.10 24.97
N LEU A 31 11.50 -12.05 25.07
CA LEU A 31 12.31 -12.69 26.10
C LEU A 31 12.75 -11.65 27.12
N MET A 32 12.81 -12.04 28.39
CA MET A 32 13.34 -11.23 29.47
C MET A 32 14.00 -12.11 30.53
N ASP A 33 14.94 -11.52 31.26
CA ASP A 33 15.58 -12.16 32.41
C ASP A 33 14.71 -11.96 33.64
N VAL A 34 14.58 -13.00 34.46
CA VAL A 34 13.87 -12.96 35.74
C VAL A 34 14.89 -12.61 36.81
N VAL A 35 14.69 -11.46 37.46
CA VAL A 35 15.64 -10.92 38.43
C VAL A 35 15.01 -10.87 39.82
N ALA A 36 15.82 -11.13 40.85
CA ALA A 36 15.43 -10.95 42.24
C ALA A 36 16.41 -9.99 42.91
N GLN A 37 15.92 -8.84 43.40
CA GLN A 37 16.72 -7.84 44.08
C GLN A 37 16.05 -7.44 45.40
N ASP A 38 16.79 -7.54 46.51
CA ASP A 38 16.35 -7.14 47.85
C ASP A 38 15.02 -7.76 48.33
N GLY A 39 14.64 -8.91 47.75
CA GLY A 39 13.39 -9.62 48.07
C GLY A 39 12.25 -9.36 47.09
N ASP A 40 12.40 -8.37 46.20
CA ASP A 40 11.46 -8.10 45.11
C ASP A 40 11.87 -8.88 43.85
N VAL A 41 10.90 -9.55 43.23
CA VAL A 41 11.09 -10.29 41.98
C VAL A 41 10.52 -9.46 40.84
N GLY A 42 11.23 -9.36 39.72
CA GLY A 42 10.82 -8.61 38.55
C GLY A 42 11.46 -9.16 37.28
N VAL A 43 11.48 -8.34 36.22
CA VAL A 43 12.12 -8.70 34.94
C VAL A 43 13.03 -7.59 34.44
N ASP A 44 14.06 -7.96 33.70
CA ASP A 44 15.01 -7.05 33.05
C ASP A 44 15.37 -7.58 31.64
N GLN A 45 16.13 -6.83 30.86
CA GLN A 45 16.65 -7.22 29.54
C GLN A 45 15.55 -7.64 28.55
N VAL A 46 14.45 -6.88 28.50
CA VAL A 46 13.33 -7.15 27.59
C VAL A 46 13.81 -7.05 26.13
N ARG A 47 13.75 -8.18 25.42
CA ARG A 47 14.18 -8.32 24.03
C ARG A 47 13.06 -8.94 23.19
N ARG A 48 12.67 -8.25 22.11
CA ARG A 48 11.80 -8.82 21.07
C ARG A 48 12.54 -9.93 20.33
N LEU A 49 11.99 -11.15 20.32
CA LEU A 49 12.55 -12.33 19.65
C LEU A 49 12.02 -12.50 18.22
N THR A 50 10.75 -12.19 17.98
CA THR A 50 10.13 -12.20 16.65
C THR A 50 9.76 -10.78 16.28
N ASP A 51 10.00 -10.39 15.03
CA ASP A 51 9.72 -9.04 14.56
C ASP A 51 9.17 -9.07 13.14
N ARG A 52 7.92 -9.51 13.01
CA ARG A 52 7.25 -9.59 11.70
C ARG A 52 5.74 -9.51 11.86
N VAL A 53 5.05 -9.04 10.82
CA VAL A 53 3.60 -9.12 10.74
C VAL A 53 3.19 -10.59 10.66
N GLY A 54 2.33 -11.03 11.56
CA GLY A 54 1.86 -12.40 11.60
C GLY A 54 1.67 -12.93 13.00
N TYR A 55 1.37 -14.22 13.10
CA TYR A 55 1.06 -14.88 14.35
C TYR A 55 2.26 -15.64 14.87
N ASP A 56 3.05 -15.06 15.77
CA ASP A 56 4.09 -15.77 16.51
C ASP A 56 3.65 -15.91 17.97
N ASN A 57 3.26 -17.13 18.36
CA ASN A 57 2.49 -17.34 19.57
C ASN A 57 2.79 -18.69 20.25
N GLN A 58 2.23 -18.87 21.45
CA GLN A 58 2.27 -20.11 22.23
C GLN A 58 3.69 -20.67 22.46
N PRO A 59 4.69 -19.83 22.81
CA PRO A 59 6.04 -20.31 22.99
C PRO A 59 6.16 -21.22 24.22
N LYS A 60 7.01 -22.24 24.10
CA LYS A 60 7.50 -23.07 25.20
C LYS A 60 9.00 -23.25 25.08
N PHE A 61 9.72 -23.15 26.20
CA PHE A 61 11.12 -23.54 26.24
C PHE A 61 11.28 -25.04 26.05
N LEU A 62 12.30 -25.44 25.30
CA LEU A 62 12.77 -26.83 25.31
C LEU A 62 13.49 -27.13 26.64
N PRO A 63 13.62 -28.42 27.02
CA PRO A 63 14.26 -28.81 28.28
C PRO A 63 15.72 -28.34 28.44
N ASP A 64 16.40 -28.00 27.35
CA ASP A 64 17.77 -27.46 27.37
C ASP A 64 17.84 -25.98 27.78
N GLY A 65 16.70 -25.28 27.81
CA GLY A 65 16.61 -23.83 28.05
C GLY A 65 17.27 -22.96 26.97
N ARG A 66 17.85 -23.55 25.92
CA ARG A 66 18.57 -22.82 24.86
C ARG A 66 17.68 -22.46 23.68
N SER A 67 16.61 -23.23 23.48
CA SER A 67 15.65 -22.98 22.41
C SER A 67 14.23 -22.82 22.94
N ILE A 68 13.41 -22.12 22.17
CA ILE A 68 11.95 -22.18 22.28
C ILE A 68 11.36 -22.90 21.07
N VAL A 69 10.20 -23.51 21.26
CA VAL A 69 9.28 -23.88 20.18
C VAL A 69 8.04 -23.00 20.26
N TYR A 70 7.48 -22.64 19.12
CA TYR A 70 6.33 -21.73 19.05
C TYR A 70 5.54 -21.95 17.76
N SER A 71 4.28 -21.55 17.76
CA SER A 71 3.43 -21.55 16.57
C SER A 71 3.63 -20.26 15.80
N SER A 72 3.77 -20.39 14.48
CA SER A 72 4.14 -19.28 13.61
C SER A 72 3.31 -19.35 12.32
N TRP A 73 2.49 -18.33 12.06
CA TRP A 73 1.80 -18.22 10.77
C TRP A 73 2.72 -17.59 9.73
N ARG A 74 2.84 -18.26 8.59
CA ARG A 74 3.54 -17.77 7.39
C ARG A 74 2.64 -17.98 6.16
N ASP A 75 3.15 -17.66 4.97
CA ASP A 75 2.42 -17.59 3.69
C ASP A 75 1.41 -18.73 3.42
N THR A 76 1.67 -19.94 3.92
CA THR A 76 0.87 -21.15 3.63
C THR A 76 0.04 -21.69 4.80
N GLY A 77 0.18 -21.14 6.02
CA GLY A 77 -0.47 -21.69 7.21
C GLY A 77 0.31 -21.47 8.51
N THR A 78 -0.20 -22.04 9.61
CA THR A 78 0.48 -22.02 10.92
C THR A 78 1.24 -23.32 11.11
N ASP A 79 2.56 -23.23 11.29
CA ASP A 79 3.42 -24.37 11.59
C ASP A 79 4.16 -24.17 12.92
N ILE A 80 4.79 -25.22 13.43
CA ILE A 80 5.66 -25.15 14.61
C ILE A 80 7.10 -24.84 14.18
N TYR A 81 7.69 -23.85 14.83
CA TYR A 81 9.08 -23.44 14.63
C TYR A 81 9.86 -23.61 15.91
N ARG A 82 11.17 -23.85 15.76
CA ARG A 82 12.15 -23.83 16.84
C ARG A 82 13.09 -22.65 16.63
N MET A 83 13.33 -21.87 17.67
CA MET A 83 14.29 -20.76 17.66
C MET A 83 15.40 -21.01 18.67
N ASP A 84 16.65 -20.85 18.24
CA ASP A 84 17.81 -20.76 19.14
C ASP A 84 17.88 -19.35 19.75
N LEU A 85 17.90 -19.26 21.08
CA LEU A 85 17.83 -17.98 21.78
C LEU A 85 19.16 -17.20 21.77
N ALA A 86 20.27 -17.85 21.46
CA ALA A 86 21.58 -17.20 21.39
C ALA A 86 21.83 -16.59 20.01
N THR A 87 21.46 -17.30 18.94
CA THR A 87 21.68 -16.85 17.56
C THR A 87 20.46 -16.16 16.92
N GLY A 88 19.25 -16.42 17.43
CA GLY A 88 17.99 -16.01 16.78
C GLY A 88 17.61 -16.89 15.58
N GLU A 89 18.42 -17.89 15.24
CA GLU A 89 18.17 -18.79 14.11
C GLU A 89 16.88 -19.58 14.35
N THR A 90 16.04 -19.65 13.32
CA THR A 90 14.73 -20.29 13.39
C THR A 90 14.61 -21.39 12.33
N THR A 91 14.21 -22.58 12.76
CA THR A 91 14.00 -23.75 11.90
C THR A 91 12.57 -24.25 11.97
N VAL A 92 12.01 -24.63 10.82
CA VAL A 92 10.70 -25.29 10.72
C VAL A 92 10.77 -26.66 11.39
N VAL A 93 9.87 -26.95 12.33
CA VAL A 93 9.75 -28.27 12.99
C VAL A 93 8.66 -29.11 12.32
N THR A 94 7.56 -28.46 11.93
CA THR A 94 6.43 -29.09 11.26
C THR A 94 6.08 -28.30 10.00
N GLY A 95 5.55 -28.95 8.97
CA GLY A 95 5.34 -28.34 7.65
C GLY A 95 4.21 -29.03 6.92
N THR A 96 3.05 -29.14 7.58
CA THR A 96 1.90 -29.87 7.02
C THR A 96 0.92 -28.92 6.34
N ALA A 97 -0.08 -29.47 5.65
CA ALA A 97 -1.10 -28.64 5.00
C ALA A 97 -2.08 -28.03 6.03
N GLU A 98 -2.21 -28.66 7.20
CA GLU A 98 -3.06 -28.26 8.30
C GLU A 98 -2.38 -27.25 9.22
N GLY A 99 -3.18 -26.43 9.92
CA GLY A 99 -2.66 -25.49 10.92
C GLY A 99 -2.25 -26.20 12.22
N GLU A 100 -1.12 -25.82 12.80
CA GLU A 100 -0.53 -26.49 13.96
C GLU A 100 -0.24 -25.52 15.12
N TYR A 101 -0.71 -25.90 16.31
CA TYR A 101 -0.82 -25.03 17.49
C TYR A 101 -0.31 -25.71 18.77
N SER A 102 -0.05 -24.91 19.79
CA SER A 102 0.21 -25.30 21.19
C SER A 102 1.39 -26.28 21.36
N PRO A 103 2.58 -26.01 20.78
CA PRO A 103 3.71 -26.90 20.91
C PRO A 103 4.14 -27.01 22.38
N THR A 104 4.29 -28.23 22.88
CA THR A 104 4.64 -28.50 24.28
C THR A 104 5.65 -29.65 24.36
N PRO A 105 6.81 -29.47 25.01
CA PRO A 105 7.77 -30.55 25.23
C PRO A 105 7.15 -31.75 25.95
N ILE A 106 7.48 -32.96 25.49
CA ILE A 106 7.05 -34.20 26.13
C ILE A 106 8.05 -34.57 27.23
N PRO A 107 7.63 -34.70 28.50
CA PRO A 107 8.55 -35.00 29.60
C PRO A 107 9.39 -36.27 29.35
N GLY A 108 10.71 -36.14 29.46
CA GLY A 108 11.67 -37.24 29.33
C GLY A 108 11.95 -37.70 27.89
N GLN A 109 11.47 -36.98 26.88
CA GLN A 109 11.66 -37.34 25.46
C GLN A 109 12.24 -36.16 24.68
N ASN A 110 13.03 -36.42 23.63
CA ASN A 110 13.43 -35.40 22.67
C ASN A 110 12.33 -35.19 21.61
N ALA A 111 11.14 -34.82 22.08
CA ALA A 111 9.95 -34.70 21.27
C ALA A 111 9.03 -33.61 21.82
N ILE A 112 8.19 -33.05 20.96
CA ILE A 112 7.12 -32.12 21.34
C ILE A 112 5.77 -32.71 20.94
N SER A 113 4.72 -32.35 21.66
CA SER A 113 3.33 -32.52 21.24
C SER A 113 2.74 -31.20 20.77
N TYR A 114 1.77 -31.25 19.86
CA TYR A 114 1.10 -30.09 19.28
C TYR A 114 -0.29 -30.48 18.79
N VAL A 115 -1.19 -29.51 18.72
CA VAL A 115 -2.55 -29.66 18.19
C VAL A 115 -2.52 -29.41 16.69
N ARG A 116 -3.04 -30.35 15.90
CA ARG A 116 -3.25 -30.17 14.46
C ARG A 116 -4.72 -29.94 14.16
N ASP A 117 -5.02 -28.87 13.45
CA ASP A 117 -6.35 -28.42 13.09
C ASP A 117 -6.68 -28.75 11.63
N TYR A 118 -7.68 -29.62 11.45
CA TYR A 118 -8.17 -30.04 10.14
C TYR A 118 -9.37 -29.23 9.65
N GLY A 119 -9.81 -28.20 10.39
CA GLY A 119 -11.08 -27.52 10.17
C GLY A 119 -12.27 -28.33 10.69
N ASP A 120 -13.48 -27.75 10.55
CA ASP A 120 -14.77 -28.37 10.92
C ASP A 120 -14.80 -29.02 12.32
N LEU A 121 -14.21 -28.34 13.31
CA LEU A 121 -14.10 -28.80 14.70
C LEU A 121 -13.36 -30.15 14.85
N LYS A 122 -12.44 -30.47 13.95
CA LYS A 122 -11.54 -31.63 14.07
C LYS A 122 -10.14 -31.16 14.44
N GLN A 123 -9.79 -31.31 15.71
CA GLN A 123 -8.48 -30.96 16.26
C GLN A 123 -7.89 -32.13 17.03
N GLN A 124 -6.71 -32.60 16.62
CA GLN A 124 -6.10 -33.81 17.16
C GLN A 124 -4.73 -33.52 17.75
N LEU A 125 -4.39 -34.23 18.83
CA LEU A 125 -3.10 -34.11 19.48
C LEU A 125 -2.06 -35.04 18.84
N TRP A 126 -1.04 -34.45 18.24
CA TRP A 126 0.08 -35.12 17.61
C TRP A 126 1.37 -34.91 18.40
N SER A 127 2.40 -35.67 18.03
CA SER A 127 3.77 -35.47 18.46
C SER A 127 4.71 -35.57 17.28
N VAL A 128 5.85 -34.87 17.38
CA VAL A 128 6.97 -34.97 16.46
C VAL A 128 8.25 -35.22 17.25
N ASN A 129 9.02 -36.21 16.82
CA ASN A 129 10.35 -36.47 17.35
C ASN A 129 11.34 -35.47 16.75
N LEU A 130 12.13 -34.80 17.60
CA LEU A 130 13.04 -33.74 17.17
C LEU A 130 14.37 -34.26 16.60
N ASP A 131 14.67 -35.55 16.75
CA ASP A 131 15.86 -36.20 16.18
C ASP A 131 15.64 -36.63 14.71
N ASP A 132 14.47 -37.21 14.41
CA ASP A 132 14.20 -37.84 13.11
C ASP A 132 12.98 -37.27 12.36
N GLY A 133 12.23 -36.34 12.97
CA GLY A 133 11.05 -35.72 12.36
C GLY A 133 9.83 -36.63 12.26
N SER A 134 9.84 -37.80 12.92
CA SER A 134 8.72 -38.74 12.84
C SER A 134 7.49 -38.25 13.61
N PHE A 135 6.32 -38.38 12.99
CA PHE A 135 5.04 -37.95 13.55
C PHE A 135 4.26 -39.12 14.17
N LYS A 136 3.58 -38.86 15.30
CA LYS A 136 2.70 -39.83 15.96
C LYS A 136 1.44 -39.17 16.52
N LEU A 137 0.27 -39.70 16.15
CA LEU A 137 -1.00 -39.35 16.77
C LEU A 137 -1.04 -39.88 18.20
N LEU A 138 -1.26 -39.00 19.19
CA LEU A 138 -1.21 -39.35 20.60
C LEU A 138 -2.56 -39.81 21.16
N LEU A 139 -3.65 -39.16 20.73
CA LEU A 139 -5.01 -39.39 21.25
C LEU A 139 -6.00 -39.61 20.10
N PRO A 140 -6.14 -40.86 19.60
CA PRO A 140 -7.05 -41.15 18.48
C PRO A 140 -8.53 -40.99 18.83
N ASP A 141 -8.90 -41.16 20.10
CA ASP A 141 -10.30 -41.19 20.57
C ASP A 141 -10.72 -39.95 21.36
N VAL A 142 -9.86 -38.92 21.45
CA VAL A 142 -10.19 -37.62 22.06
C VAL A 142 -10.06 -36.53 20.99
N ASN A 143 -11.18 -35.93 20.63
CA ASN A 143 -11.29 -34.91 19.58
C ASN A 143 -12.62 -34.15 19.80
N PRO A 144 -12.66 -32.81 19.67
CA PRO A 144 -11.54 -31.89 19.42
C PRO A 144 -10.71 -31.49 20.66
N VAL A 145 -9.39 -31.66 20.58
CA VAL A 145 -8.43 -31.17 21.59
C VAL A 145 -8.01 -29.74 21.26
N GLY A 146 -8.25 -28.79 22.16
CA GLY A 146 -7.83 -27.39 21.98
C GLY A 146 -6.49 -27.05 22.66
N TYR A 147 -6.30 -27.49 23.91
CA TYR A 147 -5.05 -27.28 24.67
C TYR A 147 -4.75 -28.48 25.57
N HIS A 148 -3.49 -28.64 25.95
CA HIS A 148 -3.05 -29.78 26.76
C HIS A 148 -1.90 -29.42 27.70
N ALA A 149 -1.79 -30.17 28.80
CA ALA A 149 -0.64 -30.15 29.70
C ALA A 149 -0.29 -31.57 30.15
N TRP A 150 1.00 -31.89 30.15
CA TRP A 150 1.51 -33.21 30.53
C TRP A 150 1.51 -33.41 32.05
N ASN A 151 0.96 -34.54 32.51
CA ASN A 151 1.23 -35.09 33.83
C ASN A 151 2.13 -36.34 33.69
N GLY A 152 3.44 -36.14 33.66
CA GLY A 152 4.38 -37.22 33.32
C GLY A 152 4.48 -37.44 31.81
N SER A 153 4.87 -38.65 31.39
CA SER A 153 5.20 -38.95 29.98
C SER A 153 4.07 -39.58 29.15
N ASP A 154 2.97 -39.99 29.78
CA ASP A 154 1.89 -40.73 29.11
C ASP A 154 0.47 -40.26 29.49
N GLU A 155 0.30 -39.34 30.44
CA GLU A 155 -1.00 -38.83 30.91
C GLU A 155 -1.10 -37.32 30.72
N LEU A 156 -2.26 -36.84 30.30
CA LEU A 156 -2.50 -35.46 29.88
C LEU A 156 -3.77 -34.92 30.51
N LEU A 157 -3.71 -33.66 30.96
CA LEU A 157 -4.88 -32.83 31.22
C LEU A 157 -5.20 -32.06 29.92
N LEU A 158 -6.47 -32.05 29.53
CA LEU A 158 -6.92 -31.58 28.22
C LEU A 158 -8.05 -30.56 28.37
N PHE A 159 -7.96 -29.50 27.58
CA PHE A 159 -9.07 -28.63 27.23
C PHE A 159 -9.68 -29.18 25.95
N VAL A 160 -10.90 -29.70 26.04
CA VAL A 160 -11.62 -30.32 24.91
C VAL A 160 -12.72 -29.36 24.45
N LEU A 161 -12.71 -29.04 23.15
CA LEU A 161 -13.63 -28.09 22.56
C LEU A 161 -15.06 -28.64 22.51
N GLY A 162 -16.05 -27.77 22.74
CA GLY A 162 -17.48 -28.13 22.75
C GLY A 162 -18.35 -27.03 23.36
N GLU A 163 -19.66 -27.28 23.44
CA GLU A 163 -20.62 -26.43 24.14
C GLU A 163 -21.33 -27.24 25.25
N PRO A 164 -20.89 -27.14 26.52
CA PRO A 164 -19.75 -26.36 27.02
C PRO A 164 -18.39 -27.02 26.69
N MET A 165 -17.32 -26.24 26.83
CA MET A 165 -15.94 -26.75 26.82
C MET A 165 -15.72 -27.66 28.05
N THR A 166 -14.91 -28.69 27.93
CA THR A 166 -14.70 -29.65 29.03
C THR A 166 -13.22 -29.85 29.37
N LEU A 167 -12.94 -30.03 30.66
CA LEU A 167 -11.66 -30.47 31.18
C LEU A 167 -11.66 -31.99 31.22
N GLN A 168 -10.71 -32.63 30.57
CA GLN A 168 -10.62 -34.09 30.51
C GLN A 168 -9.21 -34.57 30.84
N VAL A 169 -9.10 -35.80 31.33
CA VAL A 169 -7.83 -36.52 31.44
C VAL A 169 -7.80 -37.71 30.49
N ALA A 170 -6.69 -37.90 29.79
CA ALA A 170 -6.49 -39.04 28.91
C ALA A 170 -5.05 -39.54 29.01
N ARG A 171 -4.85 -40.82 28.64
CA ARG A 171 -3.52 -41.39 28.43
C ARG A 171 -3.25 -41.57 26.95
N THR A 172 -1.99 -41.49 26.56
CA THR A 172 -1.60 -41.69 25.16
C THR A 172 -1.99 -43.08 24.66
N GLY A 173 -2.53 -43.17 23.44
CA GLY A 173 -3.06 -44.39 22.85
C GLY A 173 -4.59 -44.42 22.79
N PRO A 174 -5.19 -45.55 22.35
CA PRO A 174 -6.64 -45.68 22.26
C PRO A 174 -7.32 -45.62 23.62
N GLY A 175 -8.43 -44.89 23.70
CA GLY A 175 -9.22 -44.67 24.91
C GLY A 175 -9.90 -43.30 24.95
N ALA A 176 -11.17 -43.28 25.37
CA ALA A 176 -11.89 -42.03 25.58
C ALA A 176 -11.32 -41.24 26.77
N GLY A 177 -11.37 -39.92 26.68
CA GLY A 177 -11.02 -39.02 27.79
C GLY A 177 -12.03 -39.14 28.93
N ARG A 178 -11.54 -39.07 30.17
CA ARG A 178 -12.39 -38.98 31.36
C ARG A 178 -12.65 -37.53 31.69
N HIS A 179 -13.91 -37.14 31.68
CA HIS A 179 -14.38 -35.82 32.08
C HIS A 179 -14.06 -35.51 33.56
N LEU A 180 -13.61 -34.28 33.83
CA LEU A 180 -13.27 -33.77 35.17
C LEU A 180 -14.08 -32.52 35.56
N ALA A 181 -14.30 -31.59 34.62
CA ALA A 181 -15.03 -30.35 34.87
C ALA A 181 -15.58 -29.74 33.57
N ASP A 182 -16.59 -28.87 33.69
CA ASP A 182 -17.09 -28.02 32.61
C ASP A 182 -16.46 -26.62 32.70
N SER A 183 -16.40 -25.93 31.56
CA SER A 183 -15.93 -24.54 31.44
C SER A 183 -14.53 -24.28 32.02
N PRO A 184 -13.49 -25.09 31.71
CA PRO A 184 -12.13 -24.72 32.05
C PRO A 184 -11.65 -23.53 31.22
N GLY A 185 -10.67 -22.79 31.73
CA GLY A 185 -9.83 -21.91 30.94
C GLY A 185 -8.77 -22.68 30.15
N ARG A 186 -8.21 -22.03 29.13
CA ARG A 186 -7.21 -22.65 28.26
C ARG A 186 -5.83 -22.87 28.91
N GLY A 187 -5.52 -22.11 29.96
CA GLY A 187 -4.28 -22.27 30.72
C GLY A 187 -4.30 -23.56 31.56
N LEU A 188 -3.51 -24.54 31.14
CA LEU A 188 -3.33 -25.82 31.84
C LEU A 188 -1.85 -25.99 32.20
N SER A 189 -1.56 -26.46 33.40
CA SER A 189 -0.17 -26.70 33.80
C SER A 189 -0.04 -27.75 34.91
N ARG A 190 1.16 -28.33 35.03
CA ARG A 190 1.54 -29.13 36.19
C ARG A 190 2.09 -28.20 37.27
N ILE A 191 1.74 -28.45 38.53
CA ILE A 191 2.25 -27.64 39.64
C ILE A 191 3.66 -28.15 40.01
N PRO A 192 4.70 -27.30 39.97
CA PRO A 192 6.07 -27.71 40.28
C PRO A 192 6.18 -28.36 41.67
N GLY A 193 6.90 -29.48 41.74
CA GLY A 193 7.14 -30.20 43.00
C GLY A 193 5.92 -30.93 43.59
N ARG A 194 4.77 -30.96 42.90
CA ARG A 194 3.54 -31.63 43.38
C ARG A 194 3.01 -32.63 42.36
N ASP A 195 2.32 -33.64 42.86
CA ASP A 195 1.56 -34.59 42.02
C ASP A 195 0.14 -34.04 41.78
N ARG A 196 0.09 -32.83 41.23
CA ARG A 196 -1.13 -32.03 41.03
C ARG A 196 -1.02 -31.20 39.77
N MET A 197 -2.15 -30.96 39.12
CA MET A 197 -2.27 -30.06 37.98
C MET A 197 -3.04 -28.81 38.39
N SER A 198 -3.01 -27.78 37.54
CA SER A 198 -3.81 -26.57 37.70
C SER A 198 -4.54 -26.22 36.41
N TYR A 199 -5.65 -25.50 36.56
CA TYR A 199 -6.40 -24.85 35.48
C TYR A 199 -7.12 -23.61 36.03
N VAL A 200 -7.61 -22.74 35.15
CA VAL A 200 -8.53 -21.66 35.56
C VAL A 200 -9.96 -22.18 35.48
N ASP A 201 -10.69 -22.15 36.57
CA ASP A 201 -12.11 -22.55 36.62
C ASP A 201 -12.99 -21.34 36.27
N LYS A 202 -13.75 -21.46 35.17
CA LYS A 202 -14.64 -20.43 34.63
C LYS A 202 -16.11 -20.84 34.73
N SER A 203 -16.42 -21.84 35.57
CA SER A 203 -17.79 -22.29 35.77
C SER A 203 -18.66 -21.27 36.49
N ALA A 204 -18.04 -20.29 37.17
CA ALA A 204 -18.69 -19.14 37.79
C ALA A 204 -17.75 -17.92 37.80
N GLU A 205 -18.34 -16.73 37.98
CA GLU A 205 -17.60 -15.49 38.26
C GLU A 205 -17.44 -15.27 39.78
N PRO A 206 -16.28 -14.79 40.25
CA PRO A 206 -15.05 -14.53 39.49
C PRO A 206 -14.31 -15.83 39.13
N TRP A 207 -13.40 -15.80 38.15
CA TRP A 207 -12.60 -16.97 37.77
C TRP A 207 -11.50 -17.29 38.80
N TRP A 208 -11.22 -18.57 38.99
CA TRP A 208 -10.25 -19.04 39.99
C TRP A 208 -9.17 -19.90 39.40
N LEU A 209 -7.91 -19.59 39.69
CA LEU A 209 -6.82 -20.56 39.54
C LEU A 209 -7.08 -21.70 40.52
N THR A 210 -7.21 -22.92 40.00
CA THR A 210 -7.68 -24.09 40.74
C THR A 210 -6.69 -25.24 40.59
N GLU A 211 -6.29 -25.83 41.72
CA GLU A 211 -5.52 -27.07 41.78
C GLU A 211 -6.46 -28.27 41.63
N ILE A 212 -6.03 -29.30 40.91
CA ILE A 212 -6.77 -30.54 40.70
C ILE A 212 -5.88 -31.78 40.90
N ASP A 213 -6.38 -32.73 41.69
CA ASP A 213 -5.90 -34.11 41.68
C ASP A 213 -6.56 -34.81 40.49
N ILE A 214 -5.77 -35.12 39.47
CA ILE A 214 -6.33 -35.74 38.25
C ILE A 214 -6.81 -37.17 38.49
N ALA A 215 -6.29 -37.89 39.49
CA ALA A 215 -6.69 -39.27 39.77
C ALA A 215 -8.08 -39.30 40.43
N SER A 216 -8.30 -38.48 41.46
CA SER A 216 -9.59 -38.42 42.16
C SER A 216 -10.60 -37.46 41.54
N GLY A 217 -10.14 -36.41 40.84
CA GLY A 217 -10.95 -35.28 40.40
C GLY A 217 -11.20 -34.22 41.49
N ASP A 218 -10.55 -34.35 42.64
CA ASP A 218 -10.68 -33.38 43.74
C ASP A 218 -10.06 -32.03 43.34
N ARG A 219 -10.80 -30.96 43.59
CA ARG A 219 -10.45 -29.59 43.20
C ARG A 219 -10.32 -28.67 44.41
N ARG A 220 -9.32 -27.79 44.39
CA ARG A 220 -9.09 -26.79 45.44
C ARG A 220 -8.79 -25.42 44.78
N PRO A 221 -9.62 -24.39 45.00
CA PRO A 221 -9.31 -23.04 44.53
C PRO A 221 -8.06 -22.51 45.25
N LEU A 222 -7.18 -21.85 44.51
CA LEU A 222 -5.93 -21.27 45.03
C LEU A 222 -6.05 -19.75 45.20
N VAL A 223 -6.35 -19.03 44.11
CA VAL A 223 -6.44 -17.57 44.07
C VAL A 223 -7.37 -17.13 42.93
N GLU A 224 -8.12 -16.04 43.14
CA GLU A 224 -8.91 -15.37 42.09
C GLU A 224 -7.99 -14.79 41.02
N THR A 225 -8.28 -14.97 39.73
CA THR A 225 -7.45 -14.39 38.65
C THR A 225 -7.71 -12.88 38.50
N PRO A 226 -6.73 -12.07 38.07
CA PRO A 226 -7.02 -10.73 37.56
C PRO A 226 -8.11 -10.80 36.47
N THR A 227 -9.02 -9.81 36.44
CA THR A 227 -10.30 -9.89 35.71
C THR A 227 -10.15 -10.44 34.29
N ASP A 228 -10.89 -11.51 34.00
CA ASP A 228 -10.96 -12.20 32.70
C ASP A 228 -9.61 -12.75 32.16
N ARG A 229 -8.62 -13.03 33.02
CA ARG A 229 -7.33 -13.63 32.62
C ARG A 229 -7.27 -15.13 32.89
N GLU A 230 -6.85 -15.90 31.88
CA GLU A 230 -6.80 -17.37 31.94
C GLU A 230 -5.45 -18.01 31.58
N ASP A 231 -4.52 -17.24 31.03
CA ASP A 231 -3.17 -17.70 30.68
C ASP A 231 -2.18 -17.38 31.81
N TYR A 232 -1.53 -18.41 32.35
CA TYR A 232 -0.57 -18.27 33.45
C TYR A 232 0.60 -19.26 33.28
N ALA A 233 1.68 -19.03 34.03
CA ALA A 233 2.81 -19.94 34.09
C ALA A 233 3.28 -20.13 35.52
N TRP A 234 3.56 -21.38 35.90
CA TRP A 234 4.27 -21.67 37.14
C TRP A 234 5.78 -21.51 36.92
N ALA A 235 6.42 -20.77 37.81
CA ALA A 235 7.86 -20.71 37.91
C ALA A 235 8.39 -21.93 38.70
N PRO A 236 9.65 -22.36 38.47
CA PRO A 236 10.23 -23.51 39.18
C PRO A 236 10.27 -23.36 40.71
N ASP A 237 10.25 -22.12 41.22
CA ASP A 237 10.20 -21.81 42.65
C ASP A 237 8.83 -22.07 43.30
N GLY A 238 7.81 -22.41 42.50
CA GLY A 238 6.46 -22.64 42.97
C GLY A 238 5.57 -21.39 43.04
N SER A 239 6.03 -20.25 42.53
CA SER A 239 5.16 -19.10 42.26
C SER A 239 4.45 -19.24 40.92
N VAL A 240 3.33 -18.53 40.76
CA VAL A 240 2.57 -18.46 39.51
C VAL A 240 2.52 -17.01 39.03
N TRP A 241 2.67 -16.83 37.72
CA TRP A 241 2.66 -15.53 37.06
C TRP A 241 1.52 -15.46 36.05
N ILE A 242 0.85 -14.31 36.02
CA ILE A 242 -0.23 -13.98 35.08
C ILE A 242 -0.03 -12.55 34.56
N ALA A 243 -0.49 -12.29 33.33
CA ALA A 243 -0.41 -10.97 32.73
C ALA A 243 -1.79 -10.33 32.58
N ASP A 244 -1.84 -9.00 32.74
CA ASP A 244 -3.00 -8.17 32.42
C ASP A 244 -2.54 -6.96 31.58
N ASP A 245 -2.89 -6.97 30.29
CA ASP A 245 -2.39 -6.04 29.27
C ASP A 245 -0.86 -5.98 29.20
N SER A 246 -0.22 -4.96 29.79
CA SER A 246 1.25 -4.79 29.84
C SER A 246 1.87 -5.26 31.16
N ARG A 247 1.04 -5.53 32.19
CA ARG A 247 1.51 -5.78 33.56
C ARG A 247 1.63 -7.25 33.88
N LEU A 248 2.70 -7.60 34.59
CA LEU A 248 2.93 -8.94 35.12
C LEU A 248 2.64 -8.97 36.62
N TYR A 249 1.93 -10.00 37.05
CA TYR A 249 1.58 -10.24 38.43
C TYR A 249 2.08 -11.62 38.86
N ARG A 250 2.57 -11.69 40.11
CA ARG A 250 3.05 -12.91 40.76
C ARG A 250 2.19 -13.22 41.98
N TRP A 251 1.94 -14.51 42.20
CA TRP A 251 1.38 -15.02 43.44
C TRP A 251 2.14 -16.27 43.89
N HIS A 252 2.28 -16.46 45.20
CA HIS A 252 2.78 -17.68 45.80
C HIS A 252 1.82 -18.19 46.89
N GLU A 253 1.73 -19.51 47.08
CA GLU A 253 0.84 -20.06 48.10
C GLU A 253 1.20 -19.54 49.50
N GLY A 254 0.20 -19.02 50.20
CA GLY A 254 0.34 -18.31 51.47
C GLY A 254 0.13 -16.80 51.36
N GLU A 255 0.18 -16.24 50.15
CA GLU A 255 -0.11 -14.82 49.89
C GLU A 255 -1.62 -14.59 49.70
N SER A 256 -2.12 -13.44 50.15
CA SER A 256 -3.56 -13.12 50.10
C SER A 256 -4.02 -12.51 48.77
N ALA A 257 -3.10 -12.03 47.94
CA ALA A 257 -3.39 -11.36 46.68
C ALA A 257 -2.19 -11.41 45.73
N TRP A 258 -2.44 -11.13 44.45
CA TRP A 258 -1.40 -10.93 43.45
C TRP A 258 -0.57 -9.68 43.74
N THR A 259 0.74 -9.76 43.47
CA THR A 259 1.68 -8.64 43.54
C THR A 259 2.15 -8.31 42.13
N GLU A 260 2.03 -7.03 41.73
CA GLU A 260 2.61 -6.57 40.46
C GLU A 260 4.13 -6.63 40.54
N VAL A 261 4.77 -7.24 39.53
CA VAL A 261 6.22 -7.46 39.47
C VAL A 261 6.88 -6.74 38.30
N ALA A 262 6.11 -6.30 37.29
CA ALA A 262 6.59 -5.47 36.19
C ALA A 262 5.46 -4.82 35.39
N ASP A 263 5.74 -3.67 34.75
CA ASP A 263 4.94 -3.05 33.68
C ASP A 263 5.79 -2.92 32.41
N LEU A 264 5.41 -3.64 31.37
CA LEU A 264 6.16 -3.73 30.12
C LEU A 264 5.75 -2.67 29.08
N ASP A 265 4.86 -1.74 29.43
CA ASP A 265 4.38 -0.70 28.51
C ASP A 265 5.53 0.17 27.99
N SER A 266 6.47 0.51 28.88
CA SER A 266 7.69 1.26 28.55
C SER A 266 8.59 0.58 27.51
N HIS A 267 8.42 -0.73 27.31
CA HIS A 267 9.14 -1.53 26.31
C HIS A 267 8.28 -1.82 25.07
N GLY A 268 7.12 -1.15 24.93
CA GLY A 268 6.18 -1.34 23.82
C GLY A 268 5.43 -2.66 23.86
N VAL A 269 5.45 -3.40 24.97
CA VAL A 269 4.79 -4.71 25.10
C VAL A 269 3.42 -4.52 25.76
N ARG A 270 2.35 -4.69 24.97
CA ARG A 270 0.95 -4.62 25.41
C ARG A 270 0.16 -5.84 24.95
N GLY A 271 -1.06 -6.00 25.46
CA GLY A 271 -1.96 -7.07 25.05
C GLY A 271 -1.37 -8.46 25.27
N ILE A 272 -0.68 -8.67 26.40
CA ILE A 272 0.01 -9.93 26.66
C ILE A 272 -0.99 -11.08 26.76
N THR A 273 -0.74 -12.15 26.00
CA THR A 273 -1.64 -13.31 25.93
C THR A 273 -0.99 -14.62 26.36
N ARG A 274 0.34 -14.71 26.44
CA ARG A 274 1.04 -15.93 26.87
C ARG A 274 2.20 -15.58 27.77
N VAL A 275 2.50 -16.49 28.69
CA VAL A 275 3.63 -16.44 29.62
C VAL A 275 4.23 -17.85 29.70
N ALA A 276 5.55 -17.98 29.68
CA ALA A 276 6.23 -19.26 29.94
C ALA A 276 7.64 -19.05 30.53
N PHE A 277 8.01 -19.87 31.51
CA PHE A 277 9.33 -19.84 32.12
C PHE A 277 10.31 -20.79 31.44
N SER A 278 11.60 -20.42 31.46
CA SER A 278 12.69 -21.35 31.21
C SER A 278 12.71 -22.46 32.28
N PRO A 279 13.29 -23.65 31.98
CA PRO A 279 13.37 -24.75 32.95
C PRO A 279 14.03 -24.37 34.28
N ASP A 280 15.02 -23.47 34.24
CA ASP A 280 15.76 -23.00 35.41
C ASP A 280 15.08 -21.79 36.10
N GLY A 281 14.05 -21.21 35.48
CA GLY A 281 13.30 -20.07 36.01
C GLY A 281 14.01 -18.71 35.89
N ASP A 282 15.17 -18.67 35.24
CA ASP A 282 16.00 -17.47 35.06
C ASP A 282 15.50 -16.55 33.93
N ARG A 283 14.60 -17.04 33.07
CA ARG A 283 14.09 -16.33 31.90
C ARG A 283 12.60 -16.56 31.72
N LEU A 284 11.95 -15.55 31.16
CA LEU A 284 10.53 -15.52 30.86
C LEU A 284 10.33 -15.17 29.38
N VAL A 285 9.44 -15.88 28.71
CA VAL A 285 8.91 -15.45 27.41
C VAL A 285 7.45 -15.05 27.55
N VAL A 286 7.10 -13.94 26.91
CA VAL A 286 5.73 -13.45 26.80
C VAL A 286 5.35 -13.24 25.34
N VAL A 287 4.05 -13.28 25.03
CA VAL A 287 3.53 -12.90 23.71
C VAL A 287 2.72 -11.63 23.85
N GLY A 288 3.15 -10.56 23.20
CA GLY A 288 2.45 -9.27 23.15
C GLY A 288 1.85 -8.98 21.78
N ALA A 289 0.83 -8.11 21.74
CA ALA A 289 0.32 -7.57 20.50
C ALA A 289 1.36 -6.66 19.85
N ARG A 290 1.53 -6.74 18.52
CA ARG A 290 2.41 -5.82 17.79
C ARG A 290 1.78 -4.42 17.76
N THR A 291 2.49 -3.44 18.31
CA THR A 291 2.17 -2.01 18.15
C THR A 291 2.85 -1.49 16.86
N PRO A 292 2.14 -0.74 16.00
CA PRO A 292 2.78 -0.07 14.86
C PRO A 292 3.90 0.85 15.33
N GLU A 293 5.04 0.83 14.66
CA GLU A 293 6.14 1.76 14.94
C GLU A 293 5.66 3.22 14.73
N ASP A 294 6.03 4.12 15.63
CA ASP A 294 5.79 5.56 15.47
C ASP A 294 6.79 6.11 14.45
N LEU A 295 6.43 6.01 13.16
CA LEU A 295 7.26 6.45 12.05
C LEU A 295 7.55 7.95 12.12
N ALA A 296 6.60 8.74 12.64
CA ALA A 296 6.79 10.19 12.77
C ALA A 296 7.92 10.50 13.76
N ALA A 297 7.98 9.78 14.88
CA ALA A 297 9.09 9.90 15.83
C ALA A 297 10.42 9.37 15.25
N ALA A 298 10.40 8.20 14.62
CA ALA A 298 11.60 7.55 14.08
C ALA A 298 12.27 8.37 12.96
N TYR A 299 11.48 9.05 12.13
CA TYR A 299 11.96 9.74 10.93
C TYR A 299 11.99 11.27 11.03
N SER A 300 11.69 11.84 12.21
CA SER A 300 11.68 13.30 12.41
C SER A 300 13.02 13.97 12.06
N GLU A 301 14.16 13.40 12.50
CA GLU A 301 15.49 13.96 12.23
C GLU A 301 15.90 13.87 10.76
N PRO A 302 15.81 12.70 10.09
CA PRO A 302 16.12 12.60 8.67
C PRO A 302 15.21 13.49 7.82
N ALA A 303 13.91 13.52 8.11
CA ALA A 303 12.96 14.36 7.39
C ALA A 303 13.28 15.85 7.56
N GLY A 304 13.62 16.29 8.77
CA GLY A 304 14.03 17.68 9.02
C GLY A 304 15.28 18.09 8.22
N ARG A 305 16.27 17.20 8.10
CA ARG A 305 17.47 17.43 7.28
C ARG A 305 17.15 17.52 5.79
N ILE A 306 16.31 16.60 5.29
CA ILE A 306 15.86 16.58 3.89
C ILE A 306 15.08 17.87 3.56
N ILE A 307 14.11 18.24 4.40
CA ILE A 307 13.31 19.45 4.22
C ILE A 307 14.21 20.69 4.21
N GLY A 308 15.14 20.80 5.16
CA GLY A 308 16.09 21.91 5.22
C GLY A 308 16.95 22.04 3.95
N ALA A 309 17.46 20.92 3.44
CA ALA A 309 18.23 20.89 2.20
C ALA A 309 17.38 21.30 0.99
N ALA A 310 16.18 20.72 0.84
CA ALA A 310 15.29 21.00 -0.28
C ALA A 310 14.82 22.47 -0.30
N LEU A 311 14.47 23.05 0.84
CA LEU A 311 14.03 24.46 0.93
C LEU A 311 15.13 25.48 0.63
N THR A 312 16.40 25.06 0.64
CA THR A 312 17.55 25.91 0.28
C THR A 312 18.16 25.54 -1.07
N ASP A 313 17.56 24.57 -1.79
CA ASP A 313 18.07 24.11 -3.07
C ASP A 313 18.09 25.24 -4.12
N THR A 314 19.15 25.26 -4.91
CA THR A 314 19.29 26.14 -6.08
C THR A 314 19.68 25.38 -7.34
N GLU A 315 20.10 24.12 -7.23
CA GLU A 315 20.54 23.32 -8.37
C GLU A 315 19.35 22.80 -9.14
N GLY A 316 18.32 22.28 -8.46
CA GLY A 316 17.07 21.86 -9.08
C GLY A 316 16.41 22.99 -9.87
N TRP A 317 16.38 24.20 -9.33
CA TRP A 317 15.82 25.36 -10.06
C TRP A 317 16.60 25.67 -11.34
N LYS A 318 17.95 25.64 -11.28
CA LYS A 318 18.79 25.88 -12.47
C LYS A 318 18.59 24.79 -13.52
N ASN A 319 18.42 23.55 -13.08
CA ASN A 319 18.16 22.43 -13.98
C ASN A 319 16.79 22.58 -14.65
N LEU A 320 15.75 22.96 -13.90
CA LEU A 320 14.43 23.22 -14.45
C LEU A 320 14.44 24.40 -15.44
N ASP A 321 15.11 25.49 -15.09
CA ASP A 321 15.28 26.65 -15.97
C ASP A 321 16.04 26.27 -17.26
N HIS A 322 17.10 25.46 -17.16
CA HIS A 322 17.78 24.97 -18.36
C HIS A 322 16.88 24.10 -19.23
N LEU A 323 16.14 23.16 -18.63
CA LEU A 323 15.20 22.30 -19.34
C LEU A 323 14.13 23.13 -20.06
N ALA A 324 13.60 24.17 -19.40
CA ALA A 324 12.55 25.02 -19.96
C ALA A 324 13.10 26.00 -21.02
N THR A 325 14.16 26.74 -20.70
CA THR A 325 14.62 27.89 -21.48
C THR A 325 15.56 27.49 -22.61
N VAL A 326 16.40 26.46 -22.40
CA VAL A 326 17.43 26.07 -23.38
C VAL A 326 16.96 24.92 -24.27
N ILE A 327 16.32 23.90 -23.66
CA ILE A 327 15.79 22.75 -24.41
C ILE A 327 14.38 23.05 -24.93
N GLY A 328 13.49 23.52 -24.04
CA GLY A 328 12.11 23.83 -24.36
C GLY A 328 11.20 22.61 -24.44
N HIS A 329 10.23 22.68 -25.35
CA HIS A 329 9.31 21.58 -25.61
C HIS A 329 10.06 20.31 -26.02
N ARG A 330 9.53 19.13 -25.69
CA ARG A 330 10.27 17.87 -25.85
C ARG A 330 9.36 16.69 -26.17
N LEU A 331 8.56 16.84 -27.23
CA LEU A 331 7.66 15.80 -27.72
C LEU A 331 8.38 14.49 -28.05
N SER A 332 7.71 13.37 -27.79
CA SER A 332 8.19 12.04 -28.14
C SER A 332 8.68 11.95 -29.59
N GLY A 333 9.90 11.44 -29.77
CA GLY A 333 10.54 11.29 -31.08
C GLY A 333 11.14 12.57 -31.68
N SER A 334 11.09 13.69 -30.97
CA SER A 334 11.76 14.94 -31.36
C SER A 334 13.25 14.94 -31.02
N GLU A 335 14.00 15.84 -31.68
CA GLU A 335 15.40 16.12 -31.35
C GLU A 335 15.53 16.70 -29.94
N GLN A 336 14.60 17.57 -29.52
CA GLN A 336 14.60 18.20 -28.20
C GLN A 336 14.49 17.18 -27.07
N LEU A 337 13.68 16.13 -27.22
CA LEU A 337 13.62 15.07 -26.22
C LEU A 337 14.93 14.26 -26.15
N ALA A 338 15.56 13.99 -27.29
CA ALA A 338 16.86 13.32 -27.33
C ALA A 338 17.95 14.16 -26.66
N ASP A 339 17.94 15.48 -26.88
CA ASP A 339 18.82 16.43 -26.23
C ASP A 339 18.57 16.49 -24.72
N ALA A 340 17.29 16.51 -24.30
CA ALA A 340 16.90 16.48 -22.90
C ALA A 340 17.44 15.23 -22.19
N ILE A 341 17.24 14.05 -22.80
CA ILE A 341 17.69 12.76 -22.24
C ILE A 341 19.20 12.77 -22.06
N THR A 342 19.93 13.21 -23.09
CA THR A 342 21.40 13.29 -23.08
C THR A 342 21.89 14.28 -22.01
N TRP A 343 21.24 15.44 -21.92
CA TRP A 343 21.55 16.46 -20.93
C TRP A 343 21.33 15.95 -19.51
N ALA A 344 20.15 15.40 -19.19
CA ALA A 344 19.82 14.89 -17.86
C ALA A 344 20.78 13.79 -17.42
N ALA A 345 21.06 12.82 -18.30
CA ALA A 345 22.01 11.76 -18.02
C ALA A 345 23.41 12.33 -17.71
N THR A 346 23.90 13.26 -18.54
CA THR A 346 25.20 13.90 -18.33
C THR A 346 25.27 14.65 -17.00
N GLN A 347 24.22 15.40 -16.65
CA GLN A 347 24.18 16.15 -15.39
C GLN A 347 24.16 15.22 -14.18
N MET A 348 23.33 14.17 -14.18
CA MET A 348 23.27 13.17 -13.12
C MET A 348 24.62 12.44 -12.95
N GLU A 349 25.23 11.99 -14.06
CA GLU A 349 26.53 11.32 -14.05
C GLU A 349 27.65 12.23 -13.51
N SER A 350 27.59 13.54 -13.81
CA SER A 350 28.56 14.50 -13.30
C SER A 350 28.53 14.66 -11.77
N ARG A 351 27.41 14.26 -11.14
CA ARG A 351 27.23 14.20 -9.68
C ARG A 351 27.55 12.83 -9.09
N GLY A 352 28.03 11.90 -9.91
CA GLY A 352 28.38 10.54 -9.48
C GLY A 352 27.18 9.60 -9.35
N LEU A 353 25.99 9.99 -9.84
CA LEU A 353 24.84 9.11 -9.88
C LEU A 353 24.99 8.08 -11.02
N SER A 354 24.57 6.84 -10.76
CA SER A 354 24.59 5.78 -11.75
C SER A 354 23.33 5.85 -12.63
N VAL A 355 23.49 6.33 -13.86
CA VAL A 355 22.39 6.48 -14.83
C VAL A 355 22.31 5.27 -15.76
N ARG A 356 21.09 4.81 -16.04
CA ARG A 356 20.78 3.79 -17.05
C ARG A 356 19.73 4.33 -18.01
N LEU A 357 20.05 4.31 -19.30
CA LEU A 357 19.09 4.58 -20.37
C LEU A 357 18.42 3.28 -20.80
N GLN A 358 17.10 3.19 -20.64
CA GLN A 358 16.32 2.04 -21.12
C GLN A 358 15.72 2.39 -22.48
N PRO A 359 16.06 1.66 -23.57
CA PRO A 359 15.54 1.97 -24.90
C PRO A 359 14.03 1.71 -25.00
N VAL A 360 13.33 2.61 -25.70
CA VAL A 360 11.88 2.58 -25.91
C VAL A 360 11.59 3.04 -27.34
N MET A 361 10.83 2.26 -28.10
CA MET A 361 10.34 2.72 -29.42
C MET A 361 9.12 3.61 -29.23
N VAL A 362 9.20 4.87 -29.67
CA VAL A 362 8.16 5.89 -29.49
C VAL A 362 7.60 6.36 -30.83
N PRO A 363 6.33 6.80 -30.89
CA PRO A 363 5.79 7.42 -32.09
C PRO A 363 6.53 8.71 -32.44
N HIS A 364 6.64 9.00 -33.73
CA HIS A 364 7.23 10.24 -34.24
C HIS A 364 6.17 11.02 -35.01
N TRP A 365 5.50 11.95 -34.33
CA TRP A 365 4.53 12.84 -34.93
C TRP A 365 5.08 14.27 -34.99
N VAL A 366 4.91 14.92 -36.14
CA VAL A 366 5.38 16.30 -36.38
C VAL A 366 4.18 17.15 -36.75
N ARG A 367 3.90 18.18 -35.94
CA ARG A 367 2.79 19.14 -36.15
C ARG A 367 2.91 19.93 -37.46
N GLY A 368 4.09 20.44 -37.75
CA GLY A 368 4.34 21.31 -38.89
C GLY A 368 3.61 22.66 -38.79
N GLU A 369 3.54 23.39 -39.91
CA GLU A 369 2.80 24.65 -39.96
C GLU A 369 1.28 24.40 -39.94
N GLU A 370 0.57 25.26 -39.20
CA GLU A 370 -0.88 25.17 -39.07
C GLU A 370 -1.53 26.56 -39.00
N SER A 371 -2.75 26.67 -39.51
CA SER A 371 -3.55 27.88 -39.42
C SER A 371 -5.03 27.59 -39.64
N ALA A 372 -5.87 28.40 -39.00
CA ALA A 372 -7.29 28.43 -39.28
C ALA A 372 -7.81 29.87 -39.38
N ARG A 373 -8.81 30.07 -40.23
CA ARG A 373 -9.54 31.35 -40.30
C ARG A 373 -11.00 31.12 -40.67
N VAL A 374 -11.87 31.96 -40.12
CA VAL A 374 -13.23 32.08 -40.61
C VAL A 374 -13.20 32.93 -41.88
N VAL A 375 -13.86 32.46 -42.94
CA VAL A 375 -14.01 33.15 -44.23
C VAL A 375 -15.32 33.94 -44.26
N THR A 376 -16.41 33.33 -43.80
CA THR A 376 -17.76 33.91 -43.73
C THR A 376 -18.36 33.73 -42.33
N PRO A 377 -19.19 34.67 -41.83
CA PRO A 377 -19.70 35.86 -42.53
C PRO A 377 -18.75 37.06 -42.53
N ARG A 378 -17.67 37.02 -41.75
CA ARG A 378 -16.57 38.00 -41.83
C ARG A 378 -15.23 37.30 -41.66
N PRO A 379 -14.20 37.69 -42.44
CA PRO A 379 -12.85 37.19 -42.25
C PRO A 379 -12.34 37.44 -40.82
N ARG A 380 -11.90 36.39 -40.13
CA ARG A 380 -11.22 36.50 -38.83
C ARG A 380 -10.20 35.38 -38.65
N ALA A 381 -9.05 35.68 -38.07
CA ALA A 381 -8.11 34.65 -37.64
C ALA A 381 -8.76 33.79 -36.54
N LEU A 382 -8.45 32.50 -36.56
CA LEU A 382 -8.94 31.54 -35.57
C LEU A 382 -7.71 30.89 -34.91
N PRO A 383 -7.28 31.40 -33.74
CA PRO A 383 -6.23 30.78 -32.95
C PRO A 383 -6.55 29.30 -32.71
N MET A 384 -5.60 28.45 -33.05
CA MET A 384 -5.78 27.01 -33.08
C MET A 384 -4.48 26.29 -32.74
N LEU A 385 -4.59 25.08 -32.21
CA LEU A 385 -3.50 24.10 -32.17
C LEU A 385 -3.98 22.75 -32.69
N GLY A 386 -3.22 22.14 -33.60
CA GLY A 386 -3.49 20.78 -34.04
C GLY A 386 -3.56 19.83 -32.85
N LEU A 387 -4.46 18.87 -32.88
CA LEU A 387 -4.47 17.83 -31.85
C LEU A 387 -3.31 16.86 -32.11
N GLY A 388 -2.68 16.41 -31.03
CA GLY A 388 -1.58 15.45 -31.11
C GLY A 388 -2.03 14.18 -31.80
N MET A 389 -1.20 13.65 -32.70
CA MET A 389 -1.49 12.52 -33.58
C MET A 389 -2.50 12.78 -34.72
N SER A 390 -3.00 14.01 -34.89
CA SER A 390 -3.85 14.36 -36.03
C SER A 390 -3.12 14.18 -37.37
N VAL A 391 -3.84 13.75 -38.39
CA VAL A 391 -3.38 13.88 -39.78
C VAL A 391 -3.42 15.34 -40.22
N GLY A 392 -2.56 15.70 -41.17
CA GLY A 392 -2.59 16.99 -41.84
C GLY A 392 -3.75 17.11 -42.82
N THR A 393 -4.07 18.35 -43.20
CA THR A 393 -5.00 18.63 -44.31
C THR A 393 -4.35 18.26 -45.65
N PRO A 394 -5.14 18.09 -46.73
CA PRO A 394 -4.59 18.09 -48.09
C PRO A 394 -3.76 19.36 -48.38
N GLU A 395 -2.88 19.32 -49.39
CA GLU A 395 -1.94 20.42 -49.71
C GLU A 395 -2.62 21.79 -49.87
N GLY A 396 -3.86 21.83 -50.39
CA GLY A 396 -4.65 23.07 -50.53
C GLY A 396 -5.33 23.58 -49.25
N GLY A 397 -5.29 22.80 -48.16
CA GLY A 397 -6.14 22.99 -46.99
C GLY A 397 -7.57 22.47 -47.19
N ILE A 398 -8.42 22.70 -46.20
CA ILE A 398 -9.85 22.42 -46.24
C ILE A 398 -10.59 23.74 -46.04
N THR A 399 -11.43 24.12 -47.00
CA THR A 399 -12.36 25.26 -46.86
C THR A 399 -13.78 24.75 -46.97
N ALA A 400 -14.50 24.70 -45.85
CA ALA A 400 -15.82 24.10 -45.80
C ALA A 400 -16.77 24.81 -44.83
N PRO A 401 -18.10 24.69 -45.03
CA PRO A 401 -19.08 25.11 -44.04
C PRO A 401 -18.88 24.41 -42.71
N VAL A 402 -19.30 25.06 -41.63
CA VAL A 402 -19.21 24.55 -40.26
C VAL A 402 -20.56 24.04 -39.77
N VAL A 403 -20.54 22.91 -39.06
CA VAL A 403 -21.64 22.44 -38.21
C VAL A 403 -21.20 22.54 -36.75
N VAL A 404 -21.97 23.24 -35.92
CA VAL A 404 -21.65 23.43 -34.51
C VAL A 404 -22.52 22.48 -33.68
N VAL A 405 -21.90 21.67 -32.85
CA VAL A 405 -22.55 20.73 -31.93
C VAL A 405 -22.03 20.94 -30.51
N GLU A 406 -22.86 20.67 -29.52
CA GLU A 406 -22.60 20.87 -28.10
C GLU A 406 -22.46 19.55 -27.36
N SER A 407 -22.72 18.41 -28.01
CA SER A 407 -22.43 17.08 -27.49
C SER A 407 -22.23 16.01 -28.57
N PHE A 408 -21.77 14.82 -28.18
CA PHE A 408 -21.73 13.67 -29.08
C PHE A 408 -23.12 13.18 -29.48
N GLU A 409 -24.07 13.21 -28.54
CA GLU A 409 -25.45 12.81 -28.78
C GLU A 409 -26.13 13.74 -29.79
N GLU A 410 -25.86 15.05 -29.73
CA GLU A 410 -26.36 15.99 -30.75
C GLU A 410 -25.80 15.63 -32.13
N LEU A 411 -24.49 15.41 -32.25
CA LEU A 411 -23.85 15.03 -33.50
C LEU A 411 -24.44 13.73 -34.08
N GLU A 412 -24.55 12.70 -33.25
CA GLU A 412 -25.03 11.37 -33.66
C GLU A 412 -26.51 11.35 -34.02
N ALA A 413 -27.30 12.32 -33.54
CA ALA A 413 -28.69 12.49 -33.91
C ALA A 413 -28.90 13.24 -35.24
N MET A 414 -27.86 13.87 -35.81
CA MET A 414 -27.96 14.60 -37.08
C MET A 414 -28.01 13.66 -38.28
N ASN A 415 -28.66 14.10 -39.37
CA ASN A 415 -28.61 13.38 -40.64
C ASN A 415 -27.18 13.48 -41.21
N PRO A 416 -26.53 12.36 -41.60
CA PRO A 416 -25.19 12.39 -42.22
C PRO A 416 -25.06 13.38 -43.39
N GLU A 417 -26.11 13.59 -44.19
CA GLU A 417 -26.12 14.57 -45.29
C GLU A 417 -25.91 16.02 -44.81
N GLU A 418 -26.23 16.30 -43.55
CA GLU A 418 -25.98 17.60 -42.92
C GLU A 418 -24.53 17.77 -42.46
N ILE A 419 -23.75 16.69 -42.38
CA ILE A 419 -22.37 16.67 -41.87
C ILE A 419 -21.35 16.44 -43.00
N GLU A 420 -21.73 15.69 -44.02
CA GLU A 420 -20.83 15.26 -45.10
C GLU A 420 -20.07 16.44 -45.73
N GLY A 421 -18.74 16.34 -45.73
CA GLY A 421 -17.83 17.34 -46.28
C GLY A 421 -17.69 18.64 -45.47
N LYS A 422 -18.33 18.75 -44.30
CA LYS A 422 -18.28 19.94 -43.43
C LYS A 422 -17.26 19.80 -42.30
N ILE A 423 -16.93 20.93 -41.68
CA ILE A 423 -16.11 20.96 -40.46
C ILE A 423 -17.04 20.92 -39.25
N VAL A 424 -16.86 19.94 -38.37
CA VAL A 424 -17.62 19.87 -37.11
C VAL A 424 -16.89 20.68 -36.04
N VAL A 425 -17.58 21.63 -35.41
CA VAL A 425 -17.10 22.38 -34.25
C VAL A 425 -17.80 21.83 -33.00
N TYR A 426 -17.03 21.25 -32.09
CA TYR A 426 -17.51 20.84 -30.77
C TYR A 426 -17.41 22.02 -29.78
N ALA A 427 -18.50 22.75 -29.63
CA ALA A 427 -18.61 23.89 -28.71
C ALA A 427 -19.33 23.49 -27.41
N VAL A 428 -18.75 22.50 -26.75
CA VAL A 428 -19.31 21.84 -25.56
C VAL A 428 -19.19 22.73 -24.31
N GLU A 429 -20.07 22.54 -23.33
CA GLU A 429 -19.90 23.17 -22.02
C GLU A 429 -18.70 22.56 -21.26
N TRP A 430 -18.08 23.34 -20.36
CA TRP A 430 -17.07 22.80 -19.44
C TRP A 430 -17.74 21.96 -18.37
N ILE A 431 -17.41 20.67 -18.34
CA ILE A 431 -17.95 19.71 -17.36
C ILE A 431 -16.83 19.06 -16.53
N GLY A 432 -15.71 19.78 -16.40
CA GLY A 432 -14.46 19.26 -15.84
C GLY A 432 -13.59 18.59 -16.90
N TYR A 433 -12.29 18.44 -16.60
CA TYR A 433 -11.30 17.94 -17.55
C TYR A 433 -11.68 16.54 -18.06
N GLY A 434 -11.96 15.60 -17.16
CA GLY A 434 -12.28 14.20 -17.52
C GLY A 434 -13.50 14.06 -18.45
N GLY A 435 -14.49 14.96 -18.36
CA GLY A 435 -15.65 14.94 -19.25
C GLY A 435 -15.38 15.66 -20.58
N THR A 436 -14.76 16.83 -20.55
CA THR A 436 -14.50 17.64 -21.76
C THR A 436 -13.38 17.07 -22.63
N VAL A 437 -12.38 16.40 -22.05
CA VAL A 437 -11.26 15.80 -22.79
C VAL A 437 -11.71 14.72 -23.79
N ALA A 438 -12.86 14.09 -23.56
CA ALA A 438 -13.39 13.07 -24.47
C ALA A 438 -13.59 13.58 -25.91
N TYR A 439 -13.93 14.87 -26.09
CA TYR A 439 -14.08 15.50 -27.41
C TYR A 439 -12.74 15.64 -28.13
N ARG A 440 -11.66 15.95 -27.39
CA ARG A 440 -10.29 15.91 -27.90
C ARG A 440 -9.90 14.49 -28.32
N THR A 441 -10.14 13.52 -27.44
CA THR A 441 -9.69 12.14 -27.63
C THR A 441 -10.42 11.42 -28.76
N HIS A 442 -11.75 11.60 -28.88
CA HIS A 442 -12.60 10.79 -29.75
C HIS A 442 -13.39 11.56 -30.80
N GLY A 443 -13.40 12.91 -30.75
CA GLY A 443 -14.26 13.72 -31.63
C GLY A 443 -13.96 13.52 -33.11
N ALA A 444 -12.69 13.37 -33.49
CA ALA A 444 -12.32 13.17 -34.90
C ALA A 444 -12.99 11.92 -35.50
N SER A 445 -12.93 10.78 -34.83
CA SER A 445 -13.54 9.54 -35.33
C SER A 445 -15.06 9.57 -35.29
N ARG A 446 -15.68 10.18 -34.28
CA ARG A 446 -17.14 10.29 -34.21
C ARG A 446 -17.70 11.18 -35.33
N ALA A 447 -17.04 12.29 -35.64
CA ALA A 447 -17.44 13.14 -36.77
C ALA A 447 -17.14 12.48 -38.13
N ALA A 448 -16.01 11.77 -38.26
CA ALA A 448 -15.66 11.06 -39.48
C ALA A 448 -16.68 9.98 -39.85
N ALA A 449 -17.30 9.32 -38.86
CA ALA A 449 -18.35 8.32 -39.07
C ALA A 449 -19.60 8.89 -39.79
N LEU A 450 -19.80 10.21 -39.73
CA LEU A 450 -20.89 10.93 -40.40
C LEU A 450 -20.41 11.69 -41.66
N GLY A 451 -19.17 11.46 -42.10
CA GLY A 451 -18.60 12.07 -43.31
C GLY A 451 -18.02 13.47 -43.14
N ALA A 452 -17.77 13.93 -41.90
CA ALA A 452 -17.12 15.22 -41.67
C ALA A 452 -15.72 15.28 -42.34
N ALA A 453 -15.35 16.46 -42.84
CA ALA A 453 -14.04 16.68 -43.48
C ALA A 453 -12.92 17.00 -42.48
N ALA A 454 -13.25 17.62 -41.35
CA ALA A 454 -12.33 17.91 -40.25
C ALA A 454 -13.11 18.25 -38.97
N VAL A 455 -12.41 18.34 -37.84
CA VAL A 455 -12.99 18.78 -36.57
C VAL A 455 -12.22 19.92 -35.92
N LEU A 456 -12.96 20.80 -35.25
CA LEU A 456 -12.43 21.79 -34.33
C LEU A 456 -13.06 21.56 -32.95
N VAL A 457 -12.23 21.36 -31.94
CA VAL A 457 -12.71 21.12 -30.58
C VAL A 457 -12.50 22.35 -29.71
N ARG A 458 -13.45 22.68 -28.85
CA ARG A 458 -13.20 23.60 -27.74
C ARG A 458 -12.03 23.08 -26.89
N SER A 459 -11.11 23.96 -26.54
CA SER A 459 -10.01 23.63 -25.62
C SER A 459 -10.50 23.10 -24.28
N ALA A 460 -9.77 22.12 -23.72
CA ALA A 460 -10.14 21.40 -22.50
C ALA A 460 -9.77 22.16 -21.21
N THR A 461 -10.29 23.38 -21.08
CA THR A 461 -10.05 24.26 -19.92
C THR A 461 -11.32 24.96 -19.47
N SER A 462 -11.34 25.46 -18.24
CA SER A 462 -12.41 26.33 -17.72
C SER A 462 -12.20 27.81 -18.03
N ARG A 463 -10.95 28.24 -18.25
CA ARG A 463 -10.56 29.63 -18.50
C ARG A 463 -9.66 29.68 -19.73
N SER A 464 -9.80 30.71 -20.54
CA SER A 464 -8.93 30.93 -21.69
C SER A 464 -8.61 32.41 -21.79
N LEU A 465 -7.40 32.69 -22.26
CA LEU A 465 -6.95 34.02 -22.66
C LEU A 465 -6.49 33.95 -24.11
N VAL A 466 -7.38 33.44 -24.98
CA VAL A 466 -7.07 33.13 -26.37
C VAL A 466 -5.99 32.05 -26.50
N THR A 467 -6.02 31.07 -25.58
CA THR A 467 -5.07 29.95 -25.50
C THR A 467 -5.74 28.67 -26.00
N PRO A 468 -5.42 28.18 -27.21
CA PRO A 468 -5.81 26.84 -27.64
C PRO A 468 -4.98 25.77 -26.90
N HIS A 469 -5.59 24.61 -26.61
CA HIS A 469 -4.93 23.50 -25.91
C HIS A 469 -4.80 22.28 -26.82
N THR A 470 -3.57 21.81 -27.04
CA THR A 470 -3.34 20.54 -27.77
C THR A 470 -3.59 19.34 -26.85
N GLY A 471 -3.10 18.17 -27.23
CA GLY A 471 -3.27 16.91 -26.52
C GLY A 471 -3.60 15.77 -27.47
N ALA A 472 -3.37 14.55 -27.01
CA ALA A 472 -3.54 13.38 -27.85
C ALA A 472 -5.01 13.17 -28.24
N LEU A 473 -5.19 12.83 -29.51
CA LEU A 473 -6.39 12.18 -30.02
C LEU A 473 -6.12 10.70 -30.28
N ARG A 474 -7.18 9.89 -30.31
CA ARG A 474 -7.12 8.48 -30.70
C ARG A 474 -8.08 8.20 -31.84
N TYR A 475 -7.53 7.92 -33.02
CA TYR A 475 -8.33 7.45 -34.15
C TYR A 475 -8.83 6.02 -33.90
N ASP A 476 -10.12 5.83 -34.14
CA ASP A 476 -10.71 4.53 -34.40
C ASP A 476 -10.21 4.00 -35.75
N GLY A 477 -9.74 2.75 -35.79
CA GLY A 477 -9.24 2.11 -36.99
C GLY A 477 -10.31 1.81 -38.04
N GLU A 478 -11.58 1.81 -37.65
CA GLU A 478 -12.71 1.58 -38.54
C GLU A 478 -13.17 2.86 -39.26
N GLN A 479 -12.71 4.03 -38.82
CA GLN A 479 -13.15 5.33 -39.34
C GLN A 479 -12.05 6.02 -40.16
N PRO A 480 -12.41 6.85 -41.16
CA PRO A 480 -11.45 7.70 -41.84
C PRO A 480 -10.73 8.63 -40.85
N ARG A 481 -9.42 8.81 -41.03
CA ARG A 481 -8.66 9.79 -40.26
C ARG A 481 -8.88 11.16 -40.88
N ILE A 482 -9.43 12.08 -40.10
CA ILE A 482 -9.68 13.47 -40.53
C ILE A 482 -8.85 14.46 -39.69
N PRO A 483 -8.44 15.61 -40.25
CA PRO A 483 -7.72 16.65 -39.51
C PRO A 483 -8.52 17.13 -38.30
N ALA A 484 -7.83 17.36 -37.19
CA ALA A 484 -8.43 17.75 -35.92
C ALA A 484 -7.57 18.80 -35.21
N ALA A 485 -8.17 19.92 -34.82
CA ALA A 485 -7.49 20.97 -34.07
C ALA A 485 -8.35 21.44 -32.89
N ALA A 486 -7.71 21.95 -31.84
CA ALA A 486 -8.38 22.71 -30.79
C ALA A 486 -8.45 24.19 -31.15
N ILE A 487 -9.52 24.84 -30.73
CA ILE A 487 -9.74 26.29 -30.78
C ILE A 487 -9.96 26.83 -29.37
N THR A 488 -9.83 28.14 -29.22
CA THR A 488 -10.04 28.82 -27.94
C THR A 488 -11.48 28.68 -27.44
N VAL A 489 -11.70 28.90 -26.14
CA VAL A 489 -13.05 28.88 -25.55
C VAL A 489 -13.89 30.00 -26.16
N GLU A 490 -13.30 31.18 -26.35
CA GLU A 490 -13.94 32.38 -26.91
C GLU A 490 -14.42 32.14 -28.35
N ASP A 491 -13.65 31.37 -29.12
CA ASP A 491 -13.99 31.01 -30.48
C ASP A 491 -15.08 29.96 -30.57
N ALA A 492 -15.04 28.93 -29.73
CA ALA A 492 -16.12 27.95 -29.62
C ALA A 492 -17.45 28.65 -29.24
N GLU A 493 -17.40 29.54 -28.25
CA GLU A 493 -18.55 30.36 -27.84
C GLU A 493 -19.03 31.30 -28.95
N TRP A 494 -18.12 31.83 -29.76
CA TRP A 494 -18.50 32.59 -30.95
C TRP A 494 -19.27 31.73 -31.94
N PHE A 495 -18.81 30.51 -32.23
CA PHE A 495 -19.52 29.58 -33.12
C PHE A 495 -20.93 29.26 -32.59
N LYS A 496 -21.10 29.03 -31.28
CA LYS A 496 -22.43 28.86 -30.66
C LYS A 496 -23.35 30.05 -30.92
N ARG A 497 -22.87 31.27 -30.68
CA ARG A 497 -23.65 32.49 -30.92
C ARG A 497 -24.02 32.65 -32.39
N MET A 498 -23.12 32.33 -33.31
CA MET A 498 -23.38 32.42 -34.75
C MET A 498 -24.41 31.38 -35.21
N LYS A 499 -24.34 30.14 -34.70
CA LYS A 499 -25.40 29.12 -34.88
C LYS A 499 -26.75 29.61 -34.37
N ALA A 500 -26.80 30.19 -33.17
CA ALA A 500 -28.04 30.72 -32.58
C ALA A 500 -28.64 31.88 -33.40
N LEU A 501 -27.82 32.65 -34.11
CA LEU A 501 -28.24 33.70 -35.06
C LEU A 501 -28.65 33.16 -36.43
N GLY A 502 -28.63 31.84 -36.65
CA GLY A 502 -28.93 31.21 -37.95
C GLY A 502 -27.93 31.58 -39.05
N GLN A 503 -26.70 31.95 -38.68
CA GLN A 503 -25.66 32.35 -39.64
C GLN A 503 -24.89 31.14 -40.15
N THR A 504 -24.68 31.08 -41.47
CA THR A 504 -23.75 30.12 -42.07
C THR A 504 -22.31 30.61 -41.87
N MET A 505 -21.43 29.71 -41.44
CA MET A 505 -20.01 30.00 -41.28
C MET A 505 -19.19 29.04 -42.14
N THR A 506 -18.13 29.56 -42.74
CA THR A 506 -17.14 28.78 -43.51
C THR A 506 -15.77 28.98 -42.89
N VAL A 507 -15.04 27.90 -42.65
CA VAL A 507 -13.68 27.92 -42.12
C VAL A 507 -12.73 27.39 -43.17
N GLU A 508 -11.58 28.04 -43.29
CA GLU A 508 -10.38 27.52 -43.94
C GLU A 508 -9.44 26.98 -42.86
N LEU A 509 -9.05 25.71 -42.96
CA LEU A 509 -8.13 25.00 -42.08
C LEU A 509 -6.95 24.48 -42.90
N LYS A 510 -5.74 24.67 -42.39
CA LYS A 510 -4.50 24.12 -42.95
C LYS A 510 -3.67 23.53 -41.82
N MET A 511 -3.24 22.28 -41.99
CA MET A 511 -2.39 21.57 -41.05
C MET A 511 -1.37 20.74 -41.85
N ALA A 512 -0.08 20.94 -41.61
CA ALA A 512 0.99 20.17 -42.25
C ALA A 512 1.38 18.90 -41.48
N ALA A 513 0.58 18.54 -40.47
CA ALA A 513 0.86 17.45 -39.55
C ALA A 513 1.09 16.12 -40.26
N ARG A 514 2.11 15.38 -39.82
CA ARG A 514 2.48 14.08 -40.39
C ARG A 514 3.03 13.15 -39.32
N THR A 515 2.73 11.86 -39.48
CA THR A 515 3.36 10.79 -38.71
C THR A 515 4.50 10.19 -39.52
N LEU A 516 5.67 10.18 -38.92
CA LEU A 516 6.87 9.50 -39.43
C LEU A 516 6.94 8.10 -38.80
N PRO A 517 7.81 7.21 -39.31
CA PRO A 517 8.07 5.93 -38.65
C PRO A 517 8.48 6.14 -37.19
N ASP A 518 8.03 5.24 -36.32
CA ASP A 518 8.46 5.19 -34.92
C ASP A 518 9.99 5.24 -34.82
N THR A 519 10.48 5.93 -33.80
CA THR A 519 11.92 6.13 -33.55
C THR A 519 12.29 5.67 -32.15
N GLU A 520 13.57 5.38 -31.94
CA GLU A 520 14.10 5.04 -30.63
C GLU A 520 14.17 6.29 -29.73
N SER A 521 13.84 6.12 -28.46
CA SER A 521 13.96 7.06 -27.34
C SER A 521 14.38 6.28 -26.09
N HIS A 522 14.48 6.92 -24.94
CA HIS A 522 14.88 6.27 -23.69
C HIS A 522 14.09 6.75 -22.47
N ASN A 523 13.79 5.83 -21.55
CA ASN A 523 13.58 6.23 -20.15
C ASN A 523 14.95 6.51 -19.52
N VAL A 524 15.03 7.53 -18.66
CA VAL A 524 16.22 7.80 -17.85
C VAL A 524 15.99 7.22 -16.46
N ILE A 525 16.85 6.30 -16.02
CA ILE A 525 16.71 5.62 -14.73
C ILE A 525 17.94 5.89 -13.88
N VAL A 526 17.74 6.32 -12.65
CA VAL A 526 18.80 6.58 -11.67
C VAL A 526 18.37 6.08 -10.30
N GLU A 527 19.30 5.52 -9.52
CA GLU A 527 18.96 4.89 -8.25
C GLU A 527 20.04 5.03 -7.18
N ILE A 528 19.59 5.04 -5.92
CA ILE A 528 20.40 4.80 -4.73
C ILE A 528 20.15 3.35 -4.31
N PRO A 529 21.13 2.44 -4.43
CA PRO A 529 20.95 1.05 -3.99
C PRO A 529 20.66 0.96 -2.50
N GLY A 530 19.71 0.09 -2.13
CA GLY A 530 19.37 -0.17 -0.74
C GLY A 530 20.52 -0.82 0.04
N ALA A 531 20.64 -0.49 1.33
CA ALA A 531 21.69 -1.03 2.19
C ALA A 531 21.42 -2.46 2.68
N GLU A 532 20.15 -2.83 2.87
CA GLU A 532 19.75 -4.12 3.45
C GLU A 532 18.98 -5.01 2.47
N ARG A 533 18.12 -4.40 1.66
CA ARG A 533 17.19 -5.05 0.72
C ARG A 533 17.28 -4.36 -0.66
N PRO A 534 18.45 -4.40 -1.33
CA PRO A 534 18.66 -3.71 -2.60
C PRO A 534 17.74 -4.18 -3.73
N GLU A 535 17.17 -5.38 -3.63
CA GLU A 535 16.19 -5.93 -4.55
C GLU A 535 14.81 -5.29 -4.44
N GLU A 536 14.45 -4.74 -3.28
CA GLU A 536 13.20 -4.03 -3.05
C GLU A 536 13.30 -2.58 -3.54
N VAL A 537 12.28 -2.10 -4.25
CA VAL A 537 12.33 -0.82 -4.96
C VAL A 537 11.14 0.06 -4.56
N VAL A 538 11.45 1.28 -4.11
CA VAL A 538 10.53 2.42 -4.18
C VAL A 538 10.87 3.18 -5.45
N VAL A 539 9.93 3.27 -6.38
CA VAL A 539 10.10 4.02 -7.63
C VAL A 539 9.34 5.34 -7.56
N MET A 540 9.95 6.43 -8.02
CA MET A 540 9.31 7.73 -8.14
C MET A 540 9.68 8.44 -9.44
N GLY A 541 8.85 9.37 -9.92
CA GLY A 541 9.17 10.12 -11.13
C GLY A 541 8.01 10.91 -11.72
N GLY A 542 8.17 11.19 -13.00
CA GLY A 542 7.22 11.88 -13.89
C GLY A 542 7.65 11.64 -15.34
N HIS A 543 6.86 12.15 -16.29
CA HIS A 543 7.19 11.96 -17.70
C HIS A 543 8.09 13.07 -18.24
N TYR A 544 9.06 12.66 -19.03
CA TYR A 544 10.10 13.53 -19.51
C TYR A 544 9.78 14.18 -20.85
N ASP A 545 8.87 13.61 -21.64
CA ASP A 545 8.35 14.31 -22.80
C ASP A 545 7.36 15.41 -22.40
N SER A 546 6.99 16.25 -23.35
CA SER A 546 5.92 17.25 -23.23
C SER A 546 5.25 17.40 -24.59
N TRP A 547 4.13 18.10 -24.69
CA TRP A 547 3.71 18.61 -25.99
C TRP A 547 4.77 19.53 -26.63
N ASP A 548 4.70 19.65 -27.96
CA ASP A 548 5.56 20.48 -28.80
C ASP A 548 5.19 21.98 -28.80
N VAL A 549 4.50 22.42 -27.74
CA VAL A 549 4.10 23.81 -27.51
C VAL A 549 4.49 24.22 -26.10
N GLY A 550 4.87 25.49 -25.94
CA GLY A 550 5.37 25.98 -24.66
C GLY A 550 6.77 25.43 -24.36
N GLU A 551 7.04 25.20 -23.08
CA GLU A 551 8.32 24.74 -22.53
C GLU A 551 8.15 23.43 -21.72
N GLY A 552 6.92 22.92 -21.56
CA GLY A 552 6.66 21.67 -20.84
C GLY A 552 7.08 21.73 -19.37
N VAL A 553 6.83 22.85 -18.68
CA VAL A 553 7.35 23.08 -17.32
C VAL A 553 6.46 22.39 -16.30
N HIS A 554 5.16 22.68 -16.34
CA HIS A 554 4.20 22.07 -15.44
C HIS A 554 3.86 20.63 -15.86
N ASP A 555 4.11 20.29 -17.12
CA ASP A 555 3.69 19.04 -17.75
C ASP A 555 4.82 18.50 -18.67
N ASP A 556 5.84 17.81 -18.14
CA ASP A 556 6.04 17.49 -16.71
C ASP A 556 7.51 17.70 -16.27
N GLY A 557 8.09 18.82 -16.71
CA GLY A 557 9.50 19.15 -16.45
C GLY A 557 9.79 19.34 -14.97
N ALA A 558 8.87 19.98 -14.25
CA ALA A 558 9.00 20.22 -12.82
C ALA A 558 9.03 18.93 -12.01
N ALA A 559 8.18 17.93 -12.29
CA ALA A 559 8.23 16.67 -11.56
C ALA A 559 9.52 15.90 -11.83
N CYS A 560 9.94 15.83 -13.09
CA CYS A 560 11.16 15.14 -13.48
C CYS A 560 12.38 15.70 -12.76
N VAL A 561 12.54 17.02 -12.76
CA VAL A 561 13.66 17.67 -12.07
C VAL A 561 13.49 17.59 -10.55
N ALA A 562 12.26 17.68 -10.02
CA ALA A 562 12.03 17.55 -8.57
C ALA A 562 12.37 16.14 -8.05
N ALA A 563 11.96 15.08 -8.75
CA ALA A 563 12.26 13.70 -8.40
C ALA A 563 13.76 13.40 -8.47
N TRP A 564 14.43 13.85 -9.52
CA TRP A 564 15.88 13.77 -9.62
C TRP A 564 16.56 14.53 -8.47
N GLN A 565 16.19 15.78 -8.22
CA GLN A 565 16.80 16.57 -7.16
C GLN A 565 16.54 15.98 -5.76
N ALA A 566 15.37 15.36 -5.55
CA ALA A 566 15.05 14.63 -4.33
C ALA A 566 16.05 13.49 -4.06
N LEU A 567 16.34 12.68 -5.09
CA LEU A 567 17.34 11.62 -4.99
C LEU A 567 18.74 12.18 -4.74
N GLN A 568 19.14 13.25 -5.44
CA GLN A 568 20.44 13.90 -5.24
C GLN A 568 20.61 14.43 -3.80
N ILE A 569 19.56 15.02 -3.21
CA ILE A 569 19.61 15.52 -1.82
C ILE A 569 19.80 14.37 -0.82
N ILE A 570 19.11 13.24 -1.02
CA ILE A 570 19.26 12.06 -0.16
C ILE A 570 20.70 11.54 -0.24
N GLU A 571 21.28 11.45 -1.44
CA GLU A 571 22.68 11.09 -1.68
C GLU A 571 23.65 12.05 -0.97
N ASP A 572 23.48 13.37 -1.18
CA ASP A 572 24.36 14.42 -0.63
C ASP A 572 24.31 14.48 0.91
N LEU A 573 23.18 14.10 1.52
CA LEU A 573 23.03 13.97 2.97
C LEU A 573 23.63 12.68 3.53
N GLY A 574 24.13 11.78 2.68
CA GLY A 574 24.67 10.49 3.06
C GLY A 574 23.63 9.53 3.63
N LEU A 575 22.36 9.73 3.28
CA LEU A 575 21.26 8.88 3.71
C LEU A 575 21.19 7.64 2.81
N ARG A 576 21.21 6.46 3.41
CA ARG A 576 21.21 5.17 2.72
C ARG A 576 20.00 4.36 3.17
N PRO A 577 18.90 4.37 2.40
CA PRO A 577 17.69 3.64 2.78
C PRO A 577 17.93 2.12 2.77
N ARG A 578 17.13 1.37 3.54
CA ARG A 578 17.15 -0.10 3.51
C ARG A 578 16.89 -0.68 2.12
N ARG A 579 15.91 -0.13 1.39
CA ARG A 579 15.49 -0.52 0.03
C ARG A 579 16.07 0.42 -1.01
N THR A 580 16.12 -0.02 -2.27
CA THR A 580 16.53 0.83 -3.38
C THR A 580 15.52 1.94 -3.63
N LEU A 581 16.00 3.18 -3.66
CA LEU A 581 15.20 4.33 -4.10
C LEU A 581 15.56 4.65 -5.55
N ARG A 582 14.58 4.55 -6.46
CA ARG A 582 14.76 4.72 -7.89
C ARG A 582 13.95 5.89 -8.41
N VAL A 583 14.58 6.75 -9.21
CA VAL A 583 13.92 7.74 -10.04
C VAL A 583 13.86 7.26 -11.48
N VAL A 584 12.71 7.43 -12.12
CA VAL A 584 12.54 7.20 -13.56
C VAL A 584 11.95 8.45 -14.20
N LEU A 585 12.59 8.93 -15.26
CA LEU A 585 12.02 9.92 -16.16
C LEU A 585 11.46 9.15 -17.37
N TRP A 586 10.14 8.96 -17.40
CA TRP A 586 9.49 8.13 -18.42
C TRP A 586 9.37 8.88 -19.74
N THR A 587 9.64 8.21 -20.86
CA THR A 587 9.36 8.80 -22.18
C THR A 587 7.96 8.42 -22.65
N ASN A 588 7.36 9.30 -23.44
CA ASN A 588 6.17 9.01 -24.21
C ASN A 588 4.89 8.83 -23.39
N GLU A 589 4.67 9.62 -22.34
CA GLU A 589 3.37 9.67 -21.65
C GLU A 589 2.32 10.24 -22.62
N GLU A 590 2.63 11.43 -23.15
CA GLU A 590 1.68 12.38 -23.75
C GLU A 590 0.83 11.80 -24.88
N ASN A 591 1.40 10.86 -25.63
CA ASN A 591 0.71 10.25 -26.77
C ASN A 591 0.81 8.71 -26.81
N GLY A 592 1.13 8.03 -25.69
CA GLY A 592 1.14 6.57 -25.72
C GLY A 592 1.48 5.74 -24.49
N LEU A 593 1.97 6.34 -23.39
CA LEU A 593 2.55 5.66 -22.22
C LEU A 593 3.59 4.57 -22.55
N ARG A 594 4.35 4.71 -23.64
CA ARG A 594 5.24 3.60 -24.07
C ARG A 594 6.44 3.42 -23.14
N GLY A 595 6.96 4.49 -22.55
CA GLY A 595 8.05 4.39 -21.58
C GLY A 595 7.64 3.64 -20.33
N ALA A 596 6.50 3.98 -19.73
CA ALA A 596 5.92 3.26 -18.60
C ALA A 596 5.64 1.78 -18.89
N LYS A 597 5.07 1.48 -20.07
CA LYS A 597 4.83 0.09 -20.50
C LYS A 597 6.13 -0.69 -20.65
N ALA A 598 7.13 -0.12 -21.34
CA ALA A 598 8.43 -0.74 -21.50
C ALA A 598 9.15 -0.95 -20.15
N TYR A 599 8.99 -0.02 -19.20
CA TYR A 599 9.48 -0.19 -17.84
C TYR A 599 8.85 -1.42 -17.17
N ARG A 600 7.52 -1.54 -17.20
CA ARG A 600 6.81 -2.70 -16.62
C ARG A 600 7.17 -4.01 -17.33
N GLU A 601 7.18 -4.04 -18.65
CA GLU A 601 7.48 -5.23 -19.48
C GLU A 601 8.89 -5.76 -19.24
N ALA A 602 9.84 -4.90 -18.86
CA ALA A 602 11.21 -5.30 -18.54
C ALA A 602 11.37 -5.97 -17.16
N LEU A 603 10.35 -5.93 -16.30
CA LEU A 603 10.38 -6.54 -14.97
C LEU A 603 9.87 -7.98 -15.01
N SER A 604 10.64 -8.90 -14.43
CA SER A 604 10.12 -10.23 -14.08
C SER A 604 9.07 -10.14 -12.97
N ASP A 605 8.29 -11.20 -12.77
CA ASP A 605 7.29 -11.25 -11.69
C ASP A 605 7.92 -11.05 -10.31
N ALA A 606 9.13 -11.60 -10.08
CA ALA A 606 9.88 -11.39 -8.85
C ALA A 606 10.32 -9.93 -8.67
N GLN A 607 10.79 -9.29 -9.75
CA GLN A 607 11.16 -7.86 -9.70
C GLN A 607 9.93 -6.98 -9.49
N LEU A 608 8.80 -7.29 -10.13
CA LEU A 608 7.55 -6.61 -9.90
C LEU A 608 7.10 -6.78 -8.44
N ALA A 609 7.14 -7.99 -7.88
CA ALA A 609 6.79 -8.29 -6.49
C ALA A 609 7.63 -7.50 -5.47
N ASN A 610 8.85 -7.13 -5.86
CA ASN A 610 9.76 -6.30 -5.07
C ASN A 610 9.60 -4.79 -5.28
N HIS A 611 8.72 -4.33 -6.18
CA HIS A 611 8.31 -2.91 -6.17
C HIS A 611 7.33 -2.69 -5.01
N VAL A 612 7.81 -2.05 -3.95
CA VAL A 612 7.06 -1.88 -2.70
C VAL A 612 6.16 -0.64 -2.72
N ALA A 613 6.49 0.34 -3.57
CA ALA A 613 5.71 1.55 -3.78
C ALA A 613 6.10 2.24 -5.09
N ALA A 614 5.14 2.94 -5.70
CA ALA A 614 5.35 3.80 -6.86
C ALA A 614 4.75 5.19 -6.61
N ILE A 615 5.52 6.25 -6.87
CA ILE A 615 5.13 7.65 -6.66
C ILE A 615 5.21 8.39 -7.99
N GLU A 616 4.18 9.15 -8.33
CA GLU A 616 4.17 10.01 -9.52
C GLU A 616 3.73 11.42 -9.15
N MET A 617 4.41 12.39 -9.76
CA MET A 617 3.98 13.78 -9.79
C MET A 617 3.74 14.13 -11.26
N ASP A 618 2.50 14.44 -11.60
CA ASP A 618 2.05 14.78 -12.96
C ASP A 618 0.81 15.72 -12.90
N GLY A 619 0.73 16.48 -11.80
CA GLY A 619 -0.39 17.37 -11.49
C GLY A 619 -0.01 18.84 -11.53
N GLY A 620 1.06 19.16 -12.26
CA GLY A 620 1.73 20.45 -12.19
C GLY A 620 2.52 20.67 -10.91
N ASN A 621 3.04 21.89 -10.76
CA ASN A 621 3.84 22.32 -9.62
C ASN A 621 3.26 23.58 -8.94
N GLU A 622 1.93 23.64 -8.84
CA GLU A 622 1.30 24.53 -7.86
C GLU A 622 1.66 24.08 -6.42
N SER A 623 1.28 24.84 -5.39
CA SER A 623 1.63 24.50 -4.00
C SER A 623 1.25 23.05 -3.68
N PRO A 624 2.23 22.19 -3.33
CA PRO A 624 1.95 20.81 -2.97
C PRO A 624 1.21 20.75 -1.64
N VAL A 625 0.30 19.78 -1.49
CA VAL A 625 -0.51 19.58 -0.28
C VAL A 625 -0.38 18.17 0.30
N GLY A 626 0.19 17.21 -0.44
CA GLY A 626 0.44 15.84 0.02
C GLY A 626 0.20 14.81 -1.08
N PHE A 627 -0.43 13.66 -0.76
CA PHE A 627 -0.59 12.54 -1.69
C PHE A 627 -2.00 11.96 -1.72
N GLY A 628 -2.39 11.41 -2.87
CA GLY A 628 -3.46 10.41 -2.95
C GLY A 628 -2.88 9.00 -2.93
N LEU A 629 -3.45 8.10 -2.13
CA LEU A 629 -3.05 6.68 -2.08
C LEU A 629 -4.05 5.80 -2.86
N GLY A 630 -3.54 4.96 -3.76
CA GLY A 630 -4.30 3.96 -4.49
C GLY A 630 -3.74 2.55 -4.29
N LEU A 631 -4.63 1.61 -3.96
CA LEU A 631 -4.35 0.17 -3.96
C LEU A 631 -5.22 -0.55 -5.02
N HIS A 632 -4.63 -1.53 -5.69
CA HIS A 632 -5.32 -2.34 -6.70
C HIS A 632 -6.46 -3.15 -6.10
N GLY A 633 -7.57 -3.28 -6.82
CA GLY A 633 -8.73 -4.08 -6.39
C GLY A 633 -9.54 -3.50 -5.24
N VAL A 634 -9.16 -2.35 -4.70
CA VAL A 634 -9.87 -1.65 -3.61
C VAL A 634 -10.75 -0.54 -4.19
N ASP A 635 -12.02 -0.49 -3.79
CA ASP A 635 -12.88 0.69 -4.00
C ASP A 635 -12.60 1.73 -2.90
N HIS A 636 -11.84 2.77 -3.24
CA HIS A 636 -11.45 3.82 -2.29
C HIS A 636 -12.61 4.72 -1.84
N LYS A 637 -13.82 4.53 -2.39
CA LYS A 637 -15.05 5.26 -2.05
C LYS A 637 -16.09 4.36 -1.37
N ALA A 638 -15.78 3.10 -1.09
CA ALA A 638 -16.70 2.20 -0.42
C ALA A 638 -17.12 2.70 0.97
N GLU A 639 -18.38 2.50 1.34
CA GLU A 639 -18.90 2.86 2.67
C GLU A 639 -18.22 2.05 3.78
N THR A 640 -17.83 0.80 3.49
CA THR A 640 -17.03 -0.05 4.38
C THR A 640 -15.62 -0.18 3.78
N PRO A 641 -14.61 0.49 4.36
CA PRO A 641 -13.27 0.49 3.80
C PRO A 641 -12.55 -0.86 3.95
N ASP A 642 -11.63 -1.15 3.02
CA ASP A 642 -10.77 -2.32 3.10
C ASP A 642 -9.77 -2.18 4.28
N PRO A 643 -9.65 -3.18 5.18
CA PRO A 643 -8.77 -3.08 6.34
C PRO A 643 -7.28 -2.94 6.01
N GLU A 644 -6.79 -3.52 4.92
CA GLU A 644 -5.41 -3.32 4.46
C GLU A 644 -5.20 -1.91 3.95
N TYR A 645 -6.18 -1.38 3.20
CA TYR A 645 -6.15 0.01 2.75
C TYR A 645 -6.12 1.00 3.92
N GLU A 646 -6.91 0.79 4.98
CA GLU A 646 -6.89 1.67 6.16
C GLU A 646 -5.54 1.63 6.89
N ARG A 647 -4.90 0.47 7.00
CA ARG A 647 -3.55 0.36 7.59
C ARG A 647 -2.51 1.09 6.76
N ALA A 648 -2.55 0.91 5.44
CA ALA A 648 -1.65 1.60 4.52
C ALA A 648 -1.88 3.13 4.58
N LEU A 649 -3.13 3.58 4.62
CA LEU A 649 -3.48 5.00 4.75
C LEU A 649 -2.96 5.58 6.07
N ALA A 650 -3.20 4.92 7.20
CA ALA A 650 -2.71 5.36 8.51
C ALA A 650 -1.17 5.41 8.58
N THR A 651 -0.50 4.45 7.94
CA THR A 651 0.97 4.47 7.80
C THR A 651 1.41 5.70 7.01
N MET A 652 0.78 5.95 5.85
CA MET A 652 1.08 7.13 5.03
C MET A 652 0.77 8.45 5.74
N GLU A 653 -0.28 8.52 6.56
CA GLU A 653 -0.60 9.71 7.38
C GLU A 653 0.54 10.05 8.35
N GLN A 654 1.19 9.06 8.95
CA GLN A 654 2.40 9.29 9.76
C GLN A 654 3.57 9.81 8.89
N VAL A 655 3.77 9.23 7.71
CA VAL A 655 4.85 9.62 6.79
C VAL A 655 4.66 11.06 6.29
N VAL A 656 3.46 11.42 5.81
CA VAL A 656 3.21 12.79 5.35
C VAL A 656 3.10 13.79 6.50
N GLY A 657 2.77 13.34 7.71
CA GLY A 657 2.81 14.17 8.92
C GLY A 657 4.18 14.81 9.18
N LEU A 658 5.27 14.18 8.73
CA LEU A 658 6.63 14.74 8.78
C LEU A 658 6.78 16.03 7.95
N LEU A 659 5.87 16.28 7.00
CA LEU A 659 5.88 17.41 6.07
C LEU A 659 4.93 18.54 6.50
N ALA A 660 4.35 18.48 7.70
CA ALA A 660 3.46 19.52 8.23
C ALA A 660 4.12 20.91 8.25
N ALA A 661 5.45 20.98 8.44
CA ALA A 661 6.20 22.23 8.45
C ALA A 661 6.21 22.98 7.09
N ILE A 662 5.82 22.32 5.99
CA ILE A 662 5.72 22.92 4.66
C ILE A 662 4.29 22.91 4.09
N ASP A 663 3.29 22.58 4.93
CA ASP A 663 1.87 22.49 4.58
C ASP A 663 1.53 21.38 3.54
N ALA A 664 2.31 20.29 3.53
CA ALA A 664 2.18 19.19 2.57
C ALA A 664 1.85 17.82 3.22
N ASP A 665 1.04 17.85 4.29
CA ASP A 665 0.75 16.74 5.20
C ASP A 665 -0.59 16.04 4.97
N ARG A 666 -1.23 16.25 3.80
CA ARG A 666 -2.57 15.71 3.54
C ARG A 666 -2.53 14.39 2.77
N MET A 667 -3.36 13.45 3.22
CA MET A 667 -3.70 12.26 2.45
C MET A 667 -5.10 12.36 1.86
N SER A 668 -5.25 11.95 0.60
CA SER A 668 -6.55 11.73 -0.04
C SER A 668 -6.75 10.26 -0.41
N ARG A 669 -8.00 9.81 -0.38
CA ARG A 669 -8.35 8.46 -0.83
C ARG A 669 -8.36 8.37 -2.36
N GLY A 670 -7.73 7.34 -2.90
CA GLY A 670 -7.51 7.22 -4.32
C GLY A 670 -6.34 8.07 -4.80
N GLY A 671 -5.55 7.51 -5.70
CA GLY A 671 -4.33 8.10 -6.21
C GLY A 671 -3.67 7.24 -7.26
N GLY A 672 -2.43 7.56 -7.58
CA GLY A 672 -1.68 7.00 -8.70
C GLY A 672 -1.28 8.09 -9.70
N GLY A 673 -0.82 7.67 -10.86
CA GLY A 673 -0.55 8.53 -12.00
C GLY A 673 -0.45 7.69 -13.28
N ALA A 674 -0.20 8.34 -14.41
CA ALA A 674 -0.28 7.73 -15.72
C ALA A 674 0.85 6.72 -15.94
N ASP A 675 2.09 7.12 -15.60
CA ASP A 675 3.30 6.33 -15.81
C ASP A 675 3.49 5.21 -14.80
N ILE A 676 2.97 5.37 -13.58
CA ILE A 676 2.99 4.26 -12.61
C ILE A 676 1.79 3.32 -12.81
N SER A 677 0.81 3.69 -13.64
CA SER A 677 -0.40 2.87 -13.87
C SER A 677 -0.13 1.43 -14.33
N PRO A 678 0.89 1.12 -15.17
CA PRO A 678 1.22 -0.27 -15.50
C PRO A 678 1.68 -1.09 -14.29
N LEU A 679 2.32 -0.47 -13.29
CA LEU A 679 2.74 -1.13 -12.06
C LEU A 679 1.56 -1.28 -11.09
N THR A 680 0.78 -0.21 -10.90
CA THR A 680 -0.32 -0.18 -9.93
C THR A 680 -1.48 -1.06 -10.35
N LYS A 681 -1.73 -1.23 -11.65
CA LYS A 681 -2.69 -2.21 -12.18
C LYS A 681 -2.34 -3.65 -11.85
N GLU A 682 -1.09 -3.93 -11.48
CA GLU A 682 -0.64 -5.26 -11.11
C GLU A 682 -0.40 -5.41 -9.60
N GLY A 683 -0.77 -4.42 -8.79
CA GLY A 683 -0.78 -4.51 -7.33
C GLY A 683 0.34 -3.75 -6.61
N VAL A 684 1.17 -2.98 -7.31
CA VAL A 684 2.10 -2.05 -6.64
C VAL A 684 1.31 -0.88 -6.02
N PRO A 685 1.50 -0.53 -4.74
CA PRO A 685 0.87 0.66 -4.16
C PRO A 685 1.26 1.93 -4.91
N GLY A 686 0.27 2.73 -5.29
CA GLY A 686 0.46 3.96 -6.08
C GLY A 686 0.18 5.21 -5.27
N MET A 687 1.07 6.21 -5.39
CA MET A 687 0.87 7.54 -4.83
C MET A 687 0.91 8.58 -5.94
N GLY A 688 -0.10 9.45 -5.97
CA GLY A 688 -0.12 10.62 -6.84
C GLY A 688 0.07 11.89 -6.02
N LEU A 689 1.08 12.70 -6.33
CA LEU A 689 1.29 13.99 -5.66
C LEU A 689 0.08 14.89 -5.89
N ARG A 690 -0.37 15.56 -4.83
CA ARG A 690 -1.48 16.51 -4.85
C ARG A 690 -0.96 17.92 -4.70
N THR A 691 -1.44 18.81 -5.56
CA THR A 691 -1.28 20.25 -5.45
C THR A 691 -2.64 20.89 -5.15
N VAL A 692 -2.66 22.21 -4.96
CA VAL A 692 -3.93 22.97 -4.88
C VAL A 692 -4.75 22.89 -6.18
N GLY A 693 -4.09 22.68 -7.33
CA GLY A 693 -4.72 22.36 -8.62
C GLY A 693 -5.71 23.40 -9.14
N GLU A 694 -5.49 24.69 -8.85
CA GLU A 694 -6.42 25.76 -9.21
C GLU A 694 -6.26 26.20 -10.68
N HIS A 695 -5.04 26.11 -11.20
CA HIS A 695 -4.64 26.75 -12.46
C HIS A 695 -3.95 25.82 -13.45
N TYR A 696 -3.66 24.57 -13.09
CA TYR A 696 -3.01 23.61 -13.99
C TYR A 696 -3.60 23.61 -15.41
N PHE A 697 -4.93 23.54 -15.52
CA PHE A 697 -5.63 23.53 -16.80
C PHE A 697 -5.75 24.89 -17.50
N ASP A 698 -5.27 25.99 -16.90
CA ASP A 698 -5.22 27.30 -17.56
C ASP A 698 -4.07 27.37 -18.59
N TRP A 699 -2.99 26.58 -18.40
CA TRP A 699 -1.81 26.56 -19.29
C TRP A 699 -1.41 25.17 -19.79
N HIS A 700 -1.85 24.08 -19.17
CA HIS A 700 -1.56 22.70 -19.59
C HIS A 700 -1.84 22.50 -21.09
N HIS A 701 -0.86 21.94 -21.81
CA HIS A 701 -0.88 21.73 -23.26
C HIS A 701 -1.03 23.01 -24.12
N THR A 702 -0.48 24.14 -23.67
CA THR A 702 -0.51 25.40 -24.43
C THR A 702 0.87 26.02 -24.55
N HIS A 703 1.00 27.05 -25.38
CA HIS A 703 2.19 27.91 -25.39
C HIS A 703 2.47 28.64 -24.06
N ALA A 704 1.51 28.67 -23.13
CA ALA A 704 1.66 29.32 -21.83
C ALA A 704 2.23 28.38 -20.76
N ASP A 705 2.40 27.08 -21.02
CA ASP A 705 3.12 26.20 -20.10
C ASP A 705 4.62 26.53 -20.14
N THR A 706 5.04 27.40 -19.23
CA THR A 706 6.30 28.14 -19.24
C THR A 706 6.73 28.46 -17.82
N LEU A 707 8.02 28.72 -17.62
CA LEU A 707 8.60 28.78 -16.28
C LEU A 707 8.03 29.89 -15.38
N ASP A 708 7.52 30.99 -15.95
CA ASP A 708 7.06 32.18 -15.22
C ASP A 708 5.76 31.98 -14.42
N LYS A 709 5.09 30.82 -14.56
CA LYS A 709 3.87 30.46 -13.80
C LYS A 709 4.21 29.73 -12.51
N LEU A 710 5.45 29.28 -12.37
CA LEU A 710 5.90 28.44 -11.28
C LEU A 710 6.51 29.28 -10.15
N ASP A 711 6.09 29.01 -8.91
CA ASP A 711 6.71 29.60 -7.72
C ASP A 711 7.92 28.75 -7.29
N PRO A 712 9.15 29.30 -7.27
CA PRO A 712 10.34 28.57 -6.82
C PRO A 712 10.21 27.94 -5.43
N GLN A 713 9.41 28.51 -4.53
CA GLN A 713 9.17 27.91 -3.22
C GLN A 713 8.31 26.64 -3.32
N ASN A 714 7.28 26.64 -4.17
CA ASN A 714 6.44 25.46 -4.39
C ASN A 714 7.24 24.32 -5.03
N PHE A 715 8.15 24.65 -5.94
CA PHE A 715 9.09 23.68 -6.51
C PHE A 715 9.96 23.00 -5.46
N ARG A 716 10.56 23.79 -4.56
CA ARG A 716 11.35 23.25 -3.45
C ARG A 716 10.52 22.42 -2.47
N LYS A 717 9.26 22.81 -2.22
CA LYS A 717 8.33 22.00 -1.42
C LYS A 717 8.03 20.67 -2.10
N ALA A 718 7.89 20.62 -3.43
CA ALA A 718 7.69 19.38 -4.17
C ALA A 718 8.94 18.47 -4.10
N ILE A 719 10.15 19.03 -4.19
CA ILE A 719 11.40 18.30 -3.94
C ILE A 719 11.38 17.69 -2.54
N ALA A 720 11.06 18.49 -1.51
CA ALA A 720 11.00 18.02 -0.13
C ALA A 720 9.98 16.88 0.06
N LEU A 721 8.79 17.03 -0.53
CA LEU A 721 7.70 16.06 -0.46
C LEU A 721 8.11 14.71 -1.08
N LEU A 722 8.69 14.73 -2.29
CA LEU A 722 9.19 13.52 -2.96
C LEU A 722 10.36 12.89 -2.19
N ALA A 723 11.30 13.70 -1.69
CA ALA A 723 12.48 13.21 -0.99
C ALA A 723 12.14 12.55 0.35
N VAL A 724 11.32 13.20 1.19
CA VAL A 724 10.93 12.64 2.49
C VAL A 724 10.12 11.37 2.30
N THR A 725 9.06 11.41 1.49
CA THR A 725 8.20 10.25 1.31
C THR A 725 8.92 9.09 0.62
N GLY A 726 9.72 9.37 -0.42
CA GLY A 726 10.55 8.37 -1.08
C GLY A 726 11.57 7.73 -0.14
N TYR A 727 12.27 8.52 0.66
CA TYR A 727 13.23 8.02 1.64
C TYR A 727 12.57 7.17 2.72
N VAL A 728 11.50 7.67 3.36
CA VAL A 728 10.85 6.96 4.48
C VAL A 728 10.24 5.64 4.01
N LEU A 729 9.58 5.59 2.86
CA LEU A 729 9.07 4.32 2.32
C LEU A 729 10.19 3.33 1.95
N ALA A 730 11.33 3.84 1.49
CA ALA A 730 12.48 3.02 1.18
C ALA A 730 13.20 2.53 2.46
N ASP A 731 13.11 3.26 3.56
CA ASP A 731 13.85 2.97 4.79
C ASP A 731 13.03 2.31 5.90
N MET A 732 11.70 2.50 5.93
CA MET A 732 10.85 1.95 6.99
C MET A 732 10.97 0.41 7.07
N PRO A 733 10.93 -0.20 8.26
CA PRO A 733 11.16 -1.64 8.37
C PRO A 733 10.20 -2.48 7.53
N GLU A 734 8.91 -2.14 7.59
CA GLU A 734 7.83 -2.89 6.94
C GLU A 734 7.55 -2.40 5.51
N ARG A 735 6.81 -3.18 4.72
CA ARG A 735 6.26 -2.72 3.43
C ARG A 735 4.93 -2.02 3.71
N LEU A 736 4.51 -1.13 2.81
CA LEU A 736 3.23 -0.42 2.97
C LEU A 736 2.02 -1.39 2.90
N VAL A 737 2.16 -2.45 2.12
CA VAL A 737 1.20 -3.57 2.02
C VAL A 737 1.98 -4.88 1.91
N ASP A 738 1.43 -5.95 2.49
CA ASP A 738 1.97 -7.30 2.38
C ASP A 738 1.41 -7.95 1.12
N ARG A 739 2.19 -7.93 0.04
CA ARG A 739 1.73 -8.47 -1.24
C ARG A 739 1.58 -9.99 -1.13
N ARG A 740 0.38 -10.50 -1.42
CA ARG A 740 0.10 -11.94 -1.57
C ARG A 740 0.56 -12.48 -2.91
#